data_AF-A0A6L6J9I6-F1
#
_entry.id   AF-A0A6L6J9I6-F1
#
_cell.length_a   1.000
_cell.length_b   1.000
_cell.length_c   1.000
_cell.angle_alpha   90.00
_cell.angle_beta   90.00
_cell.angle_gamma   90.00
#
_symmetry.space_group_name_H-M   'P 1'
#
loop_
_entity.id
_entity.type
_entity.pdbx_description
1 polymer ?
#
loop_
_entity_poly.entity_id
_entity_poly.type
_entity_poly.pdbx_seq_one_letter_code
_entity_poly.pdbx_strand_id
1 'polypeptide(L)'
;MQITIWGANTQATVLALPILGIPTIKGDKGDQGEPGEIPEEDRTRIDAAIDVNNNLTAVRAEMQTAHTETVSAAGRVAEDRLATGSDRSATAVDRAQVAADRAQVAADQIAAERARSEAEAFAAAGATAAHFYDTIAIGRATVSDGAQFGVRAGGADGLTRSTVFRRDSETTQSMIVQIIAATEVATEAQRRTELEAAIRPDADFSVINTVPQVGYIYNSALGQVLSNSSYRAMFVAVSEGDVLRLSAGVRGTSTALATFVDSSGRVIDRLNIGSNTETVYEKVILAAPVGASGLWMTTENVAAIFPLAERLVNSQARAREVEPLSEWENVSITWTSGGFYRLDTGAFSSNPNYQYAVVSVTPGEVYRLSNELNGVNLSLALFRDAGDAVLYPYKRGATPAIAFSGQVVVVPPGAATMTLGRNINAVSPFSIERRTGRIGSVPDYVRENLDAVPAMVQAAVEQERQFWTAETLVWASGNIRRSDGVVLVNENYSHAFGECIPGSTMRFSANLYGTGVGLVVWYGVGDTYLSVEGQGSNTAPVEYRDVVLTVPAGAIRYGMTYRNADGANLVPHAEVSTIAPSLTALIDSRILGSGAGGFWSGKDIVWMGTSIPAGETTGLKYPDQVGAALGATVHNIARAGSCLRNGVASARNVVPDDEFGWANANWGIITRSLSMTTAEKQAIIDNWATWRTRFRASSSPPVNLSAAQQADTLNSSWEVRIAPHLGQGRDLWVFDHGVNDAGTADDLLEGEDDTRDRGTFLGASNYLIDLILNDNPRARIFFIGHYTDDDFVRASMVPGQKRVADLWGRPICPLYETLGWSRVRSVTTEGYWQMTGNTGIWMPSGGSIQTLEMNEVWMPDGLHPDRDASGTAVNRIVDALVAWLNVTR
;
A
#
# COMPACT_ATOMS: atom_id res chain seq x y z
N MET A 1 25.82 49.58 57.46
CA MET A 1 25.84 48.73 58.66
C MET A 1 27.30 48.62 59.09
N GLN A 2 27.69 49.32 60.17
CA GLN A 2 29.02 49.23 60.75
C GLN A 2 29.20 47.84 61.38
N ILE A 3 30.27 47.13 61.02
CA ILE A 3 30.75 45.99 61.80
C ILE A 3 32.15 46.34 62.28
N THR A 4 32.22 46.67 63.56
CA THR A 4 33.42 46.78 64.39
C THR A 4 33.98 45.38 64.61
N ILE A 5 35.25 45.15 64.27
CA ILE A 5 35.97 43.93 64.68
C ILE A 5 37.01 44.33 65.73
N TRP A 6 36.83 43.83 66.95
CA TRP A 6 37.79 43.90 68.05
C TRP A 6 39.01 43.02 67.72
N GLY A 7 40.18 43.64 67.60
CA GLY A 7 41.46 42.91 67.60
C GLY A 7 41.88 42.59 69.03
N ALA A 8 41.90 41.30 69.38
CA ALA A 8 42.43 40.83 70.65
C ALA A 8 43.96 40.72 70.57
N ASN A 9 44.60 41.40 71.53
CA ASN A 9 46.02 41.34 71.85
C ASN A 9 46.53 39.93 72.12
N THR A 10 47.68 39.59 71.54
CA THR A 10 48.78 38.90 72.24
C THR A 10 50.10 39.29 71.57
N GLN A 11 50.68 40.40 72.03
CA GLN A 11 52.11 40.67 71.84
C GLN A 11 52.89 39.63 72.64
N ALA A 12 53.57 38.71 71.97
CA ALA A 12 54.66 37.95 72.57
C ALA A 12 55.91 38.84 72.57
N THR A 13 56.10 39.57 73.68
CA THR A 13 57.35 40.27 73.99
C THR A 13 58.46 39.23 74.12
N VAL A 14 59.32 39.11 73.11
CA VAL A 14 60.58 38.36 73.23
C VAL A 14 61.52 39.22 74.07
N LEU A 15 61.54 38.94 75.38
CA LEU A 15 62.55 39.41 76.31
C LEU A 15 63.91 38.89 75.85
N ALA A 16 64.74 39.79 75.33
CA ALA A 16 66.16 39.55 75.13
C ALA A 16 66.82 39.35 76.51
N LEU A 17 67.06 38.09 76.88
CA LEU A 17 67.96 37.74 77.97
C LEU A 17 69.40 38.14 77.55
N PRO A 18 70.13 38.93 78.35
CA PRO A 18 71.55 39.18 78.08
C PRO A 18 72.30 37.88 78.32
N ILE A 19 72.89 37.32 77.26
CA ILE A 19 73.86 36.23 77.39
C ILE A 19 75.06 36.80 78.16
N LEU A 20 75.15 36.37 79.42
CA LEU A 20 76.27 36.54 80.32
C LEU A 20 77.58 36.15 79.65
N GLY A 21 78.61 36.95 79.93
CA GLY A 21 79.91 36.90 79.27
C GLY A 21 80.56 35.52 79.23
N ILE A 22 80.85 35.07 78.02
CA ILE A 22 81.86 34.04 77.76
C ILE A 22 83.21 34.74 77.89
N PRO A 23 84.11 34.33 78.81
CA PRO A 23 85.44 34.90 78.90
C PRO A 23 86.21 34.53 77.63
N THR A 24 86.66 35.53 76.88
CA THR A 24 87.68 35.35 75.85
C THR A 24 88.95 34.80 76.49
N ILE A 25 89.22 33.51 76.29
CA ILE A 25 90.52 32.91 76.58
C ILE A 25 91.51 33.53 75.60
N LYS A 26 92.29 34.46 76.14
CA LYS A 26 93.40 35.12 75.49
C LYS A 26 94.52 34.09 75.30
N GLY A 27 94.66 33.57 74.09
CA GLY A 27 95.81 32.75 73.69
C GLY A 27 97.05 33.63 73.58
N ASP A 28 97.77 33.82 74.70
CA ASP A 28 99.17 34.23 74.66
C ASP A 28 100.02 33.07 74.12
N LYS A 29 100.95 33.44 73.25
CA LYS A 29 101.77 32.51 72.47
C LYS A 29 102.80 31.82 73.35
N GLY A 30 102.90 30.51 73.19
CA GLY A 30 104.08 29.73 73.53
C GLY A 30 104.08 29.18 74.95
N ASP A 31 103.50 27.99 75.11
CA ASP A 31 104.14 26.88 75.81
C ASP A 31 103.41 25.59 75.40
N GLN A 32 104.18 24.58 75.00
CA GLN A 32 103.65 23.27 74.63
C GLN A 32 103.22 22.53 75.92
N GLY A 33 101.93 22.59 76.22
CA GLY A 33 101.25 21.75 77.20
C GLY A 33 100.15 20.95 76.52
N GLU A 34 100.03 19.68 76.88
CA GLU A 34 99.16 18.66 76.28
C GLU A 34 97.67 19.07 76.16
N PRO A 35 96.90 18.47 75.23
CA PRO A 35 95.49 18.83 75.01
C PRO A 35 94.69 18.54 76.27
N GLY A 36 94.19 19.59 76.93
CA GLY A 36 93.31 19.46 78.08
C GLY A 36 92.07 18.65 77.71
N GLU A 37 91.95 17.46 78.28
CA GLU A 37 90.73 16.66 78.20
C GLU A 37 89.58 17.45 78.84
N ILE A 38 88.53 17.72 78.07
CA ILE A 38 87.28 18.27 78.61
C ILE A 38 86.78 17.28 79.66
N PRO A 39 86.57 17.70 80.92
CA PRO A 39 86.07 16.82 81.98
C PRO A 39 84.77 16.12 81.55
N GLU A 40 84.63 14.84 81.90
CA GLU A 40 83.48 13.99 81.52
C GLU A 40 82.11 14.65 81.84
N GLU A 41 82.03 15.40 82.94
CA GLU A 41 80.83 16.16 83.32
C GLU A 41 80.49 17.27 82.31
N ASP A 42 81.48 17.95 81.75
CA ASP A 42 81.27 19.02 80.77
C ASP A 42 80.92 18.45 79.39
N ARG A 43 81.45 17.27 79.02
CA ARG A 43 80.95 16.54 77.82
C ARG A 43 79.49 16.15 77.98
N THR A 44 79.11 15.60 79.13
CA THR A 44 77.72 15.21 79.39
C THR A 44 76.77 16.40 79.31
N ARG A 45 77.19 17.58 79.79
CA ARG A 45 76.40 18.83 79.67
C ARG A 45 76.30 19.32 78.23
N ILE A 46 77.37 19.21 77.44
CA ILE A 46 77.39 19.59 76.03
C ILE A 46 76.47 18.66 75.22
N ASP A 47 76.54 17.35 75.45
CA ASP A 47 75.70 16.36 74.75
C ASP A 47 74.22 16.58 75.09
N ALA A 48 73.88 16.82 76.36
CA ALA A 48 72.53 17.17 76.77
C ALA A 48 72.03 18.48 76.12
N ALA A 49 72.90 19.49 75.96
CA ALA A 49 72.56 20.73 75.28
C ALA A 49 72.35 20.53 73.77
N ILE A 50 73.13 19.64 73.14
CA ILE A 50 72.95 19.24 71.73
C ILE A 50 71.61 18.53 71.55
N ASP A 51 71.27 17.59 72.42
CA ASP A 51 69.99 16.88 72.38
C ASP A 51 68.79 17.81 72.56
N VAL A 52 68.87 18.76 73.50
CA VAL A 52 67.85 19.79 73.67
C VAL A 52 67.71 20.66 72.42
N ASN A 53 68.83 21.05 71.79
CA ASN A 53 68.80 21.85 70.57
C ASN A 53 68.23 21.08 69.37
N ASN A 54 68.54 19.78 69.25
CA ASN A 54 67.98 18.91 68.23
C ASN A 54 66.46 18.75 68.41
N ASN A 55 66.00 18.55 69.65
CA ASN A 55 64.57 18.47 69.98
C ASN A 55 63.84 19.80 69.69
N LEU A 56 64.43 20.94 70.04
CA LEU A 56 63.87 22.26 69.73
C LEU A 56 63.78 22.50 68.22
N THR A 57 64.75 22.01 67.45
CA THR A 57 64.75 22.10 65.98
C THR A 57 63.65 21.23 65.38
N ALA A 58 63.46 20.00 65.88
CA ALA A 58 62.37 19.12 65.46
C ALA A 58 60.99 19.72 65.76
N VAL A 59 60.78 20.24 66.97
CA VAL A 59 59.52 20.89 67.35
C VAL A 59 59.22 22.11 66.48
N ARG A 60 60.23 22.92 66.12
CA ARG A 60 60.03 24.04 65.19
C ARG A 60 59.60 23.58 63.80
N ALA A 61 60.19 22.49 63.29
CA ALA A 61 59.81 21.93 61.99
C ALA A 61 58.36 21.39 62.00
N GLU A 62 57.93 20.75 63.09
CA GLU A 62 56.55 20.30 63.28
C GLU A 62 55.58 21.49 63.35
N MET A 63 55.90 22.54 64.12
CA MET A 63 55.08 23.75 64.20
C MET A 63 54.94 24.46 62.85
N GLN A 64 56.01 24.49 62.04
CA GLN A 64 55.98 25.11 60.72
C GLN A 64 55.16 24.30 59.71
N THR A 65 55.21 22.97 59.83
CA THR A 65 54.34 22.06 59.06
C THR A 65 52.87 22.27 59.43
N ALA A 66 52.54 22.26 60.73
CA ALA A 66 51.18 22.49 61.22
C ALA A 66 50.64 23.89 60.84
N HIS A 67 51.49 24.92 60.85
CA HIS A 67 51.13 26.26 60.38
C HIS A 67 50.77 26.26 58.89
N THR A 68 51.58 25.60 58.06
CA THR A 68 51.35 25.50 56.61
C THR A 68 50.05 24.75 56.29
N GLU A 69 49.77 23.67 57.02
CA GLU A 69 48.52 22.91 56.91
C GLU A 69 47.30 23.75 57.31
N THR A 70 47.41 24.52 58.39
CA THR A 70 46.34 25.41 58.87
C THR A 70 46.04 26.51 57.86
N VAL A 71 47.06 27.14 57.29
CA VAL A 71 46.90 28.17 56.25
C VAL A 71 46.27 27.57 54.99
N SER A 72 46.70 26.37 54.58
CA SER A 72 46.13 25.67 53.43
C SER A 72 44.66 25.29 53.65
N ALA A 73 44.30 24.84 54.86
CA ALA A 73 42.93 24.54 55.23
C ALA A 73 42.04 25.79 55.22
N ALA A 74 42.55 26.92 55.72
CA ALA A 74 41.85 28.21 55.66
C ALA A 74 41.62 28.68 54.20
N GLY A 75 42.60 28.46 53.32
CA GLY A 75 42.47 28.71 51.87
C GLY A 75 41.34 27.92 51.23
N ARG A 76 41.29 26.59 51.46
CA ARG A 76 40.21 25.72 50.95
C ARG A 76 38.83 26.15 51.46
N VAL A 77 38.71 26.53 52.74
CA VAL A 77 37.44 27.04 53.30
C VAL A 77 37.02 28.36 52.66
N ALA A 78 37.96 29.23 52.27
CA ALA A 78 37.64 30.45 51.55
C ALA A 78 37.15 30.19 50.13
N GLU A 79 37.77 29.24 49.42
CA GLU A 79 37.36 28.78 48.09
C GLU A 79 35.95 28.16 48.11
N ASP A 80 35.67 27.27 49.07
CA ASP A 80 34.34 26.67 49.25
C ASP A 80 33.25 27.73 49.51
N ARG A 81 33.59 28.79 50.26
CA ARG A 81 32.65 29.91 50.53
C ARG A 81 32.37 30.73 49.27
N LEU A 82 33.35 30.92 48.40
CA LEU A 82 33.17 31.59 47.11
C LEU A 82 32.31 30.76 46.17
N ALA A 83 32.56 29.45 46.08
CA ALA A 83 31.73 28.51 45.31
C ALA A 83 30.27 28.53 45.78
N THR A 84 30.05 28.42 47.10
CA THR A 84 28.70 28.51 47.70
C THR A 84 28.01 29.85 47.39
N GLY A 85 28.76 30.95 47.32
CA GLY A 85 28.23 32.27 46.93
C GLY A 85 27.81 32.34 45.46
N SER A 86 28.57 31.71 44.57
CA SER A 86 28.25 31.57 43.14
C SER A 86 26.96 30.76 42.95
N ASP A 87 26.84 29.60 43.61
CA ASP A 87 25.67 28.72 43.50
C ASP A 87 24.39 29.41 43.98
N ARG A 88 24.46 30.20 45.05
CA ARG A 88 23.34 31.01 45.54
C ARG A 88 22.91 32.07 44.54
N SER A 89 23.86 32.65 43.80
CA SER A 89 23.58 33.66 42.78
C SER A 89 22.93 33.02 41.55
N ALA A 90 23.41 31.85 41.10
CA ALA A 90 22.76 31.06 40.06
C ALA A 90 21.32 30.68 40.44
N THR A 91 21.11 30.17 41.66
CA THR A 91 19.78 29.82 42.19
C THR A 91 18.83 31.03 42.26
N ALA A 92 19.35 32.25 42.42
CA ALA A 92 18.54 33.47 42.42
C ALA A 92 18.13 33.87 41.00
N VAL A 93 19.02 33.70 40.01
CA VAL A 93 18.72 33.89 38.58
C VAL A 93 17.67 32.89 38.11
N ASP A 94 17.82 31.61 38.45
CA ASP A 94 16.85 30.57 38.09
C ASP A 94 15.45 30.87 38.65
N ARG A 95 15.37 31.35 39.89
CA ARG A 95 14.10 31.76 40.50
C ARG A 95 13.46 32.96 39.80
N ALA A 96 14.26 33.91 39.32
CA ALA A 96 13.76 35.04 38.53
C ALA A 96 13.25 34.58 37.17
N GLN A 97 13.95 33.64 36.51
CA GLN A 97 13.52 33.05 35.24
C GLN A 97 12.20 32.28 35.39
N VAL A 98 12.08 31.43 36.43
CA VAL A 98 10.82 30.70 36.71
C VAL A 98 9.64 31.65 36.95
N ALA A 99 9.87 32.81 37.55
CA ALA A 99 8.83 33.82 37.73
C ALA A 99 8.41 34.47 36.40
N ALA A 100 9.37 34.73 35.50
CA ALA A 100 9.10 35.22 34.15
C ALA A 100 8.34 34.19 33.31
N ASP A 101 8.75 32.91 33.36
CA ASP A 101 8.10 31.81 32.64
C ASP A 101 6.64 31.65 33.10
N ARG A 102 6.37 31.74 34.41
CA ARG A 102 4.99 31.71 34.94
C ARG A 102 4.13 32.88 34.45
N ALA A 103 4.72 34.07 34.34
CA ALA A 103 4.01 35.23 33.80
C ALA A 103 3.70 35.04 32.29
N GLN A 104 4.63 34.45 31.55
CA GLN A 104 4.43 34.12 30.14
C GLN A 104 3.33 33.07 29.95
N VAL A 105 3.34 31.98 30.73
CA VAL A 105 2.29 30.95 30.69
C VAL A 105 0.90 31.54 30.96
N ALA A 106 0.78 32.48 31.90
CA ALA A 106 -0.49 33.15 32.17
C ALA A 106 -0.94 34.04 30.99
N ALA A 107 -0.02 34.72 30.32
CA ALA A 107 -0.32 35.50 29.12
C ALA A 107 -0.75 34.60 27.94
N ASP A 108 -0.08 33.45 27.77
CA ASP A 108 -0.40 32.47 26.73
C ASP A 108 -1.79 31.85 26.96
N GLN A 109 -2.17 31.57 28.21
CA GLN A 109 -3.51 31.10 28.56
C GLN A 109 -4.60 32.13 28.20
N ILE A 110 -4.36 33.41 28.46
CA ILE A 110 -5.31 34.48 28.10
C ILE A 110 -5.44 34.60 26.57
N ALA A 111 -4.31 34.51 25.85
CA ALA A 111 -4.30 34.53 24.39
C ALA A 111 -5.06 33.33 23.79
N ALA A 112 -4.85 32.13 24.35
CA ALA A 112 -5.55 30.92 23.93
C ALA A 112 -7.07 31.00 24.16
N GLU A 113 -7.51 31.52 25.32
CA GLU A 113 -8.94 31.67 25.62
C GLU A 113 -9.62 32.70 24.69
N ARG A 114 -8.90 33.78 24.34
CA ARG A 114 -9.35 34.76 23.36
C ARG A 114 -9.47 34.15 21.97
N ALA A 115 -8.45 33.41 21.53
CA ALA A 115 -8.47 32.71 20.25
C ALA A 115 -9.61 31.68 20.17
N ARG A 116 -9.89 30.96 21.26
CA ARG A 116 -11.04 30.03 21.35
C ARG A 116 -12.36 30.78 21.17
N SER A 117 -12.53 31.90 21.85
CA SER A 117 -13.76 32.71 21.76
C SER A 117 -13.97 33.30 20.36
N GLU A 118 -12.89 33.75 19.70
CA GLU A 118 -12.92 34.26 18.32
C GLU A 118 -13.23 33.13 17.31
N ALA A 119 -12.68 31.93 17.52
CA ALA A 119 -12.97 30.75 16.70
C ALA A 119 -14.42 30.27 16.86
N GLU A 120 -14.97 30.27 18.08
CA GLU A 120 -16.38 29.95 18.34
C GLU A 120 -17.32 30.94 17.64
N ALA A 121 -17.00 32.25 17.70
CA ALA A 121 -17.77 33.27 16.99
C ALA A 121 -17.70 33.11 15.46
N PHE A 122 -16.52 32.80 14.92
CA PHE A 122 -16.33 32.54 13.49
C PHE A 122 -17.07 31.28 13.03
N ALA A 123 -17.01 30.20 13.81
CA ALA A 123 -17.75 28.96 13.54
C ALA A 123 -19.27 29.19 13.57
N ALA A 124 -19.76 30.00 14.53
CA ALA A 124 -21.16 30.36 14.59
C ALA A 124 -21.61 31.15 13.36
N ALA A 125 -20.82 32.14 12.92
CA ALA A 125 -21.09 32.93 11.71
C ALA A 125 -21.01 32.08 10.43
N GLY A 126 -20.00 31.21 10.31
CA GLY A 126 -19.82 30.33 9.17
C GLY A 126 -20.95 29.32 9.01
N ALA A 127 -21.41 28.73 10.10
CA ALA A 127 -22.55 27.81 10.03
C ALA A 127 -23.87 28.53 9.72
N THR A 128 -24.07 29.80 10.14
CA THR A 128 -25.23 30.59 9.68
C THR A 128 -25.13 30.91 8.18
N ALA A 129 -23.94 31.24 7.67
CA ALA A 129 -23.70 31.44 6.23
C ALA A 129 -23.91 30.17 5.40
N ALA A 130 -23.68 29.00 5.99
CA ALA A 130 -23.94 27.68 5.39
C ALA A 130 -25.40 27.20 5.59
N HIS A 131 -26.32 28.06 6.03
CA HIS A 131 -27.71 27.72 6.31
C HIS A 131 -27.91 26.63 7.40
N PHE A 132 -27.01 26.55 8.38
CA PHE A 132 -27.15 25.74 9.59
C PHE A 132 -27.60 26.59 10.78
N TYR A 133 -28.80 26.30 11.26
CA TYR A 133 -29.49 27.03 12.32
C TYR A 133 -29.46 26.24 13.64
N ASP A 134 -29.65 26.96 14.75
CA ASP A 134 -29.63 26.34 16.09
C ASP A 134 -30.90 25.54 16.39
N THR A 135 -31.99 25.85 15.67
CA THR A 135 -33.24 25.08 15.77
C THR A 135 -33.89 24.85 14.41
N ILE A 136 -34.65 23.75 14.33
CA ILE A 136 -35.54 23.39 13.23
C ILE A 136 -36.54 24.52 12.99
N ALA A 137 -37.08 25.13 14.04
CA ALA A 137 -38.02 26.23 13.92
C ALA A 137 -37.41 27.45 13.21
N ILE A 138 -36.19 27.85 13.60
CA ILE A 138 -35.48 28.97 12.97
C ILE A 138 -35.14 28.64 11.52
N GLY A 139 -34.56 27.47 11.25
CA GLY A 139 -34.18 27.10 9.88
C GLY A 139 -35.37 26.90 8.94
N ARG A 140 -36.50 26.44 9.45
CA ARG A 140 -37.73 26.35 8.66
C ARG A 140 -38.28 27.74 8.30
N ALA A 141 -38.23 28.70 9.22
CA ALA A 141 -38.74 30.05 8.99
C ALA A 141 -37.93 30.84 7.95
N THR A 142 -36.67 30.48 7.72
CA THR A 142 -35.75 31.21 6.81
C THR A 142 -35.77 30.72 5.36
N VAL A 143 -36.42 29.60 5.07
CA VAL A 143 -36.48 29.01 3.73
C VAL A 143 -37.93 28.81 3.28
N SER A 144 -38.19 28.80 1.97
CA SER A 144 -39.52 28.56 1.39
C SER A 144 -39.88 27.06 1.36
N ASP A 145 -41.15 26.73 1.14
CA ASP A 145 -41.59 25.34 0.99
C ASP A 145 -40.82 24.65 -0.16
N GLY A 146 -40.36 23.42 0.07
CA GLY A 146 -39.51 22.65 -0.85
C GLY A 146 -38.00 22.91 -0.73
N ALA A 147 -37.57 23.98 -0.05
CA ALA A 147 -36.16 24.30 0.16
C ALA A 147 -35.55 23.55 1.36
N GLN A 148 -34.22 23.43 1.36
CA GLN A 148 -33.47 22.71 2.39
C GLN A 148 -32.83 23.67 3.39
N PHE A 149 -32.69 23.21 4.64
CA PHE A 149 -31.97 23.92 5.69
C PHE A 149 -31.29 22.93 6.64
N GLY A 150 -30.15 23.33 7.21
CA GLY A 150 -29.41 22.54 8.18
C GLY A 150 -29.77 22.94 9.62
N VAL A 151 -29.69 21.99 10.56
CA VAL A 151 -29.79 22.24 11.99
C VAL A 151 -28.60 21.59 12.69
N ARG A 152 -27.97 22.32 13.62
CA ARG A 152 -26.76 21.87 14.33
C ARG A 152 -27.09 20.82 15.40
N ALA A 153 -26.17 19.90 15.64
CA ALA A 153 -26.23 19.00 16.80
C ALA A 153 -26.17 19.78 18.12
N GLY A 154 -26.82 19.26 19.17
CA GLY A 154 -26.78 19.82 20.53
C GLY A 154 -27.62 21.10 20.74
N GLY A 155 -28.34 21.56 19.71
CA GLY A 155 -29.30 22.66 19.82
C GLY A 155 -30.54 22.29 20.63
N ALA A 156 -31.44 23.26 20.83
CA ALA A 156 -32.63 23.11 21.67
C ALA A 156 -33.62 22.01 21.20
N ASP A 157 -33.51 21.55 19.95
CA ASP A 157 -34.32 20.46 19.41
C ASP A 157 -33.78 19.05 19.74
N GLY A 158 -32.70 18.94 20.53
CA GLY A 158 -32.20 17.66 21.03
C GLY A 158 -31.58 16.75 19.96
N LEU A 159 -31.20 17.31 18.81
CA LEU A 159 -30.53 16.55 17.76
C LEU A 159 -29.15 16.10 18.23
N THR A 160 -28.90 14.80 18.23
CA THR A 160 -27.59 14.23 18.53
C THR A 160 -26.59 14.42 17.40
N ARG A 161 -27.07 14.74 16.19
CA ARG A 161 -26.29 14.96 14.97
C ARG A 161 -26.79 16.15 14.18
N SER A 162 -25.89 16.87 13.52
CA SER A 162 -26.27 17.93 12.60
C SER A 162 -27.08 17.31 11.46
N THR A 163 -28.25 17.85 11.19
CA THR A 163 -29.25 17.21 10.32
C THR A 163 -29.74 18.22 9.29
N VAL A 164 -29.81 17.79 8.03
CA VAL A 164 -30.41 18.58 6.95
C VAL A 164 -31.85 18.17 6.76
N PHE A 165 -32.74 19.15 6.75
CA PHE A 165 -34.16 19.00 6.54
C PHE A 165 -34.58 19.66 5.23
N ARG A 166 -35.68 19.17 4.66
CA ARG A 166 -36.47 19.89 3.65
C ARG A 166 -37.72 20.45 4.31
N ARG A 167 -38.01 21.72 4.08
CA ARG A 167 -39.28 22.30 4.49
C ARG A 167 -40.41 21.76 3.62
N ASP A 168 -41.45 21.21 4.24
CA ASP A 168 -42.65 20.75 3.53
C ASP A 168 -43.80 21.77 3.63
N SER A 169 -43.87 22.53 4.74
CA SER A 169 -44.80 23.66 4.94
C SER A 169 -44.27 24.63 6.01
N GLU A 170 -45.01 25.71 6.33
CA GLU A 170 -44.67 26.62 7.45
C GLU A 170 -44.46 25.90 8.80
N THR A 171 -45.11 24.75 8.99
CA THR A 171 -45.10 24.00 10.25
C THR A 171 -44.49 22.61 10.17
N THR A 172 -44.12 22.12 8.98
CA THR A 172 -43.64 20.73 8.78
C THR A 172 -42.36 20.63 7.95
N GLN A 173 -41.59 19.57 8.18
CA GLN A 173 -40.33 19.30 7.51
C GLN A 173 -40.03 17.79 7.47
N SER A 174 -39.25 17.39 6.47
CA SER A 174 -38.76 16.01 6.28
C SER A 174 -37.25 15.96 6.44
N MET A 175 -36.75 14.98 7.20
CA MET A 175 -35.30 14.75 7.32
C MET A 175 -34.74 14.19 6.02
N ILE A 176 -33.66 14.79 5.50
CA ILE A 176 -32.95 14.31 4.32
C ILE A 176 -31.74 13.48 4.73
N VAL A 177 -30.87 14.04 5.58
CA VAL A 177 -29.59 13.40 5.93
C VAL A 177 -29.12 13.85 7.31
N GLN A 178 -28.52 12.91 8.05
CA GLN A 178 -27.77 13.18 9.28
C GLN A 178 -26.28 13.16 8.97
N ILE A 179 -25.57 14.19 9.40
CA ILE A 179 -24.13 14.35 9.18
C ILE A 179 -23.39 13.67 10.34
N ILE A 180 -22.50 12.74 10.01
CA ILE A 180 -21.66 11.99 10.94
C ILE A 180 -20.51 12.90 11.42
N ALA A 181 -20.16 12.83 12.71
CA ALA A 181 -19.13 13.69 13.27
C ALA A 181 -17.73 13.25 12.82
N ALA A 182 -16.82 14.21 12.58
CA ALA A 182 -15.44 13.92 12.19
C ALA A 182 -14.68 13.09 13.25
N THR A 183 -15.07 13.20 14.53
CA THR A 183 -14.51 12.39 15.62
C THR A 183 -14.93 10.93 15.55
N GLU A 184 -16.17 10.63 15.15
CA GLU A 184 -16.61 9.24 14.92
C GLU A 184 -15.81 8.62 13.76
N VAL A 185 -15.52 9.41 12.71
CA VAL A 185 -14.66 9.00 11.60
C VAL A 185 -13.20 8.80 12.06
N ALA A 186 -12.70 9.63 12.98
CA ALA A 186 -11.35 9.51 13.52
C ALA A 186 -11.18 8.32 14.48
N THR A 187 -12.19 8.03 15.32
CA THR A 187 -12.20 6.84 16.18
C THR A 187 -12.23 5.57 15.35
N GLU A 188 -12.98 5.57 14.24
CA GLU A 188 -12.97 4.48 13.27
C GLU A 188 -11.61 4.35 12.55
N ALA A 189 -10.96 5.47 12.22
CA ALA A 189 -9.61 5.47 11.64
C ALA A 189 -8.55 4.94 12.62
N GLN A 190 -8.64 5.31 13.90
CA GLN A 190 -7.73 4.78 14.93
C GLN A 190 -7.93 3.27 15.15
N ARG A 191 -9.19 2.81 15.15
CA ARG A 191 -9.53 1.38 15.19
C ARG A 191 -8.96 0.62 13.98
N ARG A 192 -8.89 1.27 12.81
CA ARG A 192 -8.25 0.72 11.60
C ARG A 192 -6.73 0.67 11.73
N THR A 193 -6.08 1.70 12.26
CA THR A 193 -4.62 1.68 12.49
C THR A 193 -4.20 0.59 13.49
N GLU A 194 -5.00 0.36 14.54
CA GLU A 194 -4.78 -0.74 15.49
C GLU A 194 -4.99 -2.12 14.83
N LEU A 195 -5.88 -2.22 13.85
CA LEU A 195 -6.11 -3.41 13.04
C LEU A 195 -4.97 -3.67 12.03
N GLU A 196 -4.46 -2.62 11.39
CA GLU A 196 -3.33 -2.64 10.45
C GLU A 196 -2.03 -3.09 11.14
N ALA A 197 -1.81 -2.65 12.39
CA ALA A 197 -0.66 -3.10 13.19
C ALA A 197 -0.70 -4.61 13.54
N ALA A 198 -1.89 -5.23 13.52
CA ALA A 198 -2.08 -6.65 13.82
C ALA A 198 -1.86 -7.56 12.58
N ILE A 199 -1.91 -7.04 11.35
CA ILE A 199 -1.85 -7.82 10.11
C ILE A 199 -0.47 -7.62 9.43
N ARG A 200 0.62 -8.00 10.11
CA ARG A 200 1.93 -8.16 9.45
C ARG A 200 2.11 -9.61 8.96
N PRO A 201 2.68 -9.85 7.76
CA PRO A 201 2.94 -11.20 7.21
C PRO A 201 3.89 -12.07 8.06
N ASP A 202 4.66 -11.45 8.95
CA ASP A 202 5.56 -12.13 9.90
C ASP A 202 4.93 -12.34 11.29
N ALA A 203 3.60 -12.48 11.37
CA ALA A 203 2.96 -12.85 12.62
C ALA A 203 3.53 -14.18 13.14
N ASP A 204 3.94 -14.21 14.41
CA ASP A 204 4.53 -15.38 15.08
C ASP A 204 3.61 -16.60 14.94
N PHE A 205 3.89 -17.49 13.98
CA PHE A 205 3.32 -18.83 13.95
C PHE A 205 4.12 -19.68 14.93
N SER A 206 3.43 -20.25 15.91
CA SER A 206 4.03 -21.18 16.86
C SER A 206 3.85 -22.62 16.35
N VAL A 207 4.95 -23.39 16.33
CA VAL A 207 4.89 -24.81 15.99
C VAL A 207 3.98 -25.53 16.98
N ILE A 208 2.98 -26.25 16.48
CA ILE A 208 2.15 -27.12 17.31
C ILE A 208 2.95 -28.38 17.56
N ASN A 209 3.49 -28.51 18.78
CA ASN A 209 4.31 -29.66 19.19
C ASN A 209 3.50 -30.96 19.27
N THR A 210 3.21 -31.56 18.12
CA THR A 210 2.56 -32.86 18.00
C THR A 210 3.47 -33.79 17.21
N VAL A 211 3.77 -34.97 17.75
CA VAL A 211 4.63 -35.95 17.07
C VAL A 211 3.77 -36.83 16.17
N PRO A 212 4.06 -36.92 14.85
CA PRO A 212 3.35 -37.83 13.95
C PRO A 212 3.56 -39.29 14.37
N GLN A 213 2.46 -40.06 14.42
CA GLN A 213 2.49 -41.47 14.80
C GLN A 213 2.78 -42.35 13.58
N VAL A 214 3.91 -43.08 13.62
CA VAL A 214 4.31 -44.03 12.58
C VAL A 214 3.48 -45.31 12.66
N GLY A 215 3.11 -45.85 11.50
CA GLY A 215 2.36 -47.10 11.39
C GLY A 215 0.84 -46.91 11.33
N TYR A 216 0.38 -45.68 11.11
CA TYR A 216 -1.03 -45.32 11.05
C TYR A 216 -1.31 -44.38 9.89
N ILE A 217 -2.49 -44.53 9.30
CA ILE A 217 -3.08 -43.63 8.30
C ILE A 217 -4.42 -43.14 8.83
N TYR A 218 -4.66 -41.83 8.80
CA TYR A 218 -6.04 -41.35 8.80
C TYR A 218 -6.56 -41.47 7.37
N ASN A 219 -7.45 -42.44 7.14
CA ASN A 219 -8.03 -42.65 5.82
C ASN A 219 -9.03 -41.54 5.57
N SER A 220 -8.65 -40.56 4.74
CA SER A 220 -9.45 -39.38 4.46
C SER A 220 -10.83 -39.79 3.94
N ALA A 221 -10.91 -40.75 3.01
CA ALA A 221 -12.16 -41.23 2.41
C ALA A 221 -13.14 -41.86 3.43
N LEU A 222 -12.64 -42.67 4.35
CA LEU A 222 -13.44 -43.39 5.36
C LEU A 222 -13.65 -42.61 6.66
N GLY A 223 -12.87 -41.56 6.91
CA GLY A 223 -12.96 -40.75 8.12
C GLY A 223 -12.51 -41.46 9.40
N GLN A 224 -11.56 -42.39 9.32
CA GLN A 224 -11.09 -43.19 10.46
C GLN A 224 -9.59 -43.46 10.41
N VAL A 225 -8.97 -43.65 11.59
CA VAL A 225 -7.57 -44.08 11.73
C VAL A 225 -7.48 -45.59 11.51
N LEU A 226 -6.58 -46.01 10.62
CA LEU A 226 -6.28 -47.42 10.35
C LEU A 226 -4.79 -47.69 10.58
N SER A 227 -4.47 -48.91 11.01
CA SER A 227 -3.07 -49.34 11.06
C SER A 227 -2.54 -49.56 9.64
N ASN A 228 -1.43 -48.91 9.32
CA ASN A 228 -0.74 -49.06 8.05
C ASN A 228 0.75 -48.67 8.20
N SER A 229 1.63 -49.66 8.11
CA SER A 229 3.08 -49.50 8.30
C SER A 229 3.77 -48.57 7.30
N SER A 230 3.12 -48.26 6.17
CA SER A 230 3.68 -47.35 5.15
C SER A 230 3.46 -45.87 5.46
N TYR A 231 2.60 -45.54 6.43
CA TYR A 231 2.19 -44.16 6.68
C TYR A 231 2.47 -43.72 8.11
N ARG A 232 2.38 -42.41 8.31
CA ARG A 232 2.24 -41.77 9.61
C ARG A 232 1.11 -40.76 9.59
N ALA A 233 0.41 -40.64 10.70
CA ALA A 233 -0.69 -39.71 10.87
C ALA A 233 -0.43 -38.79 12.06
N MET A 234 -0.86 -37.54 11.96
CA MET A 234 -0.78 -36.53 13.02
C MET A 234 -2.18 -35.96 13.25
N PHE A 235 -2.58 -35.88 14.52
CA PHE A 235 -3.80 -35.22 14.93
C PHE A 235 -3.50 -33.93 15.65
N VAL A 236 -4.11 -32.84 15.20
CA VAL A 236 -4.01 -31.52 15.79
C VAL A 236 -5.40 -31.12 16.28
N ALA A 237 -5.55 -30.83 17.58
CA ALA A 237 -6.79 -30.25 18.09
C ALA A 237 -6.90 -28.82 17.57
N VAL A 238 -7.99 -28.45 16.91
CA VAL A 238 -8.22 -27.09 16.36
C VAL A 238 -9.55 -26.56 16.87
N SER A 239 -9.77 -25.25 16.84
CA SER A 239 -11.09 -24.65 16.97
C SER A 239 -11.52 -24.06 15.63
N GLU A 240 -12.82 -23.95 15.40
CA GLU A 240 -13.36 -23.16 14.29
C GLU A 240 -12.69 -21.78 14.21
N GLY A 241 -12.24 -21.41 13.02
CA GLY A 241 -11.54 -20.15 12.76
C GLY A 241 -10.04 -20.14 13.11
N ASP A 242 -9.48 -21.21 13.68
CA ASP A 242 -8.03 -21.32 13.87
C ASP A 242 -7.31 -21.19 12.52
N VAL A 243 -6.34 -20.28 12.43
CA VAL A 243 -5.48 -20.13 11.25
C VAL A 243 -4.21 -20.96 11.45
N LEU A 244 -3.97 -21.87 10.51
CA LEU A 244 -2.94 -22.89 10.56
C LEU A 244 -2.03 -22.76 9.35
N ARG A 245 -0.74 -23.05 9.54
CA ARG A 245 0.25 -23.18 8.48
C ARG A 245 0.74 -24.62 8.47
N LEU A 246 0.48 -25.34 7.37
CA LEU A 246 0.67 -26.78 7.26
C LEU A 246 1.72 -27.12 6.21
N SER A 247 2.56 -28.11 6.51
CA SER A 247 3.50 -28.69 5.54
C SER A 247 3.47 -30.22 5.61
N ALA A 248 3.33 -30.93 4.49
CA ALA A 248 3.42 -32.40 4.41
C ALA A 248 3.58 -32.90 2.96
N GLY A 249 4.20 -34.07 2.78
CA GLY A 249 4.13 -34.85 1.54
C GLY A 249 2.85 -35.69 1.52
N VAL A 250 2.00 -35.51 0.52
CA VAL A 250 0.69 -36.19 0.45
C VAL A 250 0.70 -37.16 -0.72
N ARG A 251 0.49 -38.45 -0.43
CA ARG A 251 0.48 -39.54 -1.42
C ARG A 251 -0.56 -40.59 -1.06
N GLY A 252 -1.28 -41.06 -2.06
CA GLY A 252 -2.37 -42.02 -1.98
C GLY A 252 -3.73 -41.34 -1.90
N THR A 253 -4.71 -41.87 -2.63
CA THR A 253 -6.09 -41.33 -2.72
C THR A 253 -6.86 -41.39 -1.40
N SER A 254 -6.33 -42.09 -0.40
CA SER A 254 -6.87 -42.15 0.97
C SER A 254 -6.20 -41.16 1.93
N THR A 255 -5.38 -40.22 1.42
CA THR A 255 -4.68 -39.21 2.23
C THR A 255 -5.13 -37.80 1.85
N ALA A 256 -4.83 -36.82 2.69
CA ALA A 256 -5.02 -35.40 2.42
C ALA A 256 -4.02 -34.59 3.25
N LEU A 257 -3.69 -33.38 2.80
CA LEU A 257 -2.89 -32.44 3.61
C LEU A 257 -3.61 -32.11 4.92
N ALA A 258 -4.93 -31.86 4.82
CA ALA A 258 -5.77 -31.54 5.95
C ALA A 258 -7.12 -32.24 5.85
N THR A 259 -7.49 -33.00 6.88
CA THR A 259 -8.87 -33.50 7.07
C THR A 259 -9.42 -32.97 8.39
N PHE A 260 -10.41 -32.07 8.31
CA PHE A 260 -11.05 -31.48 9.48
C PHE A 260 -12.18 -32.36 9.99
N VAL A 261 -12.27 -32.50 11.32
CA VAL A 261 -13.28 -33.29 12.00
C VAL A 261 -13.98 -32.48 13.09
N ASP A 262 -15.25 -32.80 13.35
CA ASP A 262 -16.00 -32.25 14.47
C ASP A 262 -15.68 -32.95 15.80
N SER A 263 -16.32 -32.52 16.89
CA SER A 263 -16.09 -33.07 18.24
C SER A 263 -16.53 -34.52 18.41
N SER A 264 -17.28 -35.07 17.45
CA SER A 264 -17.67 -36.48 17.39
C SER A 264 -16.75 -37.32 16.51
N GLY A 265 -15.77 -36.70 15.84
CA GLY A 265 -14.84 -37.34 14.91
C GLY A 265 -15.36 -37.46 13.47
N ARG A 266 -16.50 -36.84 13.14
CA ARG A 266 -17.06 -36.84 11.78
C ARG A 266 -16.29 -35.86 10.90
N VAL A 267 -15.97 -36.26 9.68
CA VAL A 267 -15.30 -35.39 8.69
C VAL A 267 -16.21 -34.25 8.28
N ILE A 268 -15.69 -33.03 8.42
CA ILE A 268 -16.32 -31.78 7.98
C ILE A 268 -15.81 -31.39 6.60
N ASP A 269 -14.49 -31.45 6.41
CA ASP A 269 -13.86 -31.01 5.16
C ASP A 269 -12.52 -31.71 4.90
N ARG A 270 -12.09 -31.73 3.64
CA ARG A 270 -10.83 -32.34 3.16
C ARG A 270 -10.18 -31.43 2.13
N LEU A 271 -8.94 -31.03 2.41
CA LEU A 271 -8.18 -30.15 1.52
C LEU A 271 -6.92 -30.86 1.03
N ASN A 272 -6.61 -30.66 -0.25
CA ASN A 272 -5.44 -31.22 -0.92
C ASN A 272 -5.37 -32.76 -0.78
N ILE A 273 -6.39 -33.43 -1.30
CA ILE A 273 -6.49 -34.91 -1.31
C ILE A 273 -5.35 -35.48 -2.17
N GLY A 274 -4.68 -36.51 -1.66
CA GLY A 274 -3.55 -37.14 -2.32
C GLY A 274 -3.93 -37.85 -3.62
N SER A 275 -2.96 -37.95 -4.52
CA SER A 275 -3.03 -38.83 -5.70
C SER A 275 -2.02 -39.98 -5.56
N ASN A 276 -1.94 -40.91 -6.52
CA ASN A 276 -0.89 -41.95 -6.48
C ASN A 276 0.53 -41.37 -6.65
N THR A 277 0.65 -40.12 -7.06
CA THR A 277 1.89 -39.35 -7.10
C THR A 277 2.01 -38.48 -5.85
N GLU A 278 3.19 -38.46 -5.23
CA GLU A 278 3.44 -37.60 -4.08
C GLU A 278 3.36 -36.13 -4.50
N THR A 279 2.64 -35.33 -3.73
CA THR A 279 2.60 -33.87 -3.86
C THR A 279 3.11 -33.26 -2.56
N VAL A 280 4.09 -32.38 -2.67
CA VAL A 280 4.73 -31.72 -1.53
C VAL A 280 4.06 -30.37 -1.30
N TYR A 281 3.55 -30.17 -0.09
CA TYR A 281 2.92 -28.91 0.32
C TYR A 281 3.79 -28.27 1.40
N GLU A 282 4.29 -27.06 1.15
CA GLU A 282 5.08 -26.29 2.12
C GLU A 282 4.34 -25.02 2.53
N LYS A 283 4.23 -24.81 3.84
CA LYS A 283 3.67 -23.60 4.48
C LYS A 283 2.30 -23.17 3.95
N VAL A 284 1.44 -24.14 3.64
CA VAL A 284 0.07 -23.88 3.18
C VAL A 284 -0.76 -23.33 4.33
N ILE A 285 -1.29 -22.11 4.17
CA ILE A 285 -2.11 -21.45 5.19
C ILE A 285 -3.58 -21.81 4.97
N LEU A 286 -4.24 -22.30 6.02
CA LEU A 286 -5.64 -22.72 6.01
C LEU A 286 -6.34 -22.24 7.28
N ALA A 287 -7.64 -21.94 7.18
CA ALA A 287 -8.50 -21.71 8.34
C ALA A 287 -9.30 -22.97 8.65
N ALA A 288 -9.45 -23.30 9.94
CA ALA A 288 -10.32 -24.39 10.37
C ALA A 288 -11.80 -24.02 10.08
N PRO A 289 -12.54 -24.87 9.35
CA PRO A 289 -13.92 -24.57 8.95
C PRO A 289 -14.89 -24.60 10.12
N VAL A 290 -16.10 -24.08 9.89
CA VAL A 290 -17.19 -24.05 10.88
C VAL A 290 -17.45 -25.44 11.46
N GLY A 291 -17.50 -25.53 12.79
CA GLY A 291 -17.71 -26.79 13.52
C GLY A 291 -16.47 -27.68 13.70
N ALA A 292 -15.29 -27.29 13.19
CA ALA A 292 -14.07 -28.08 13.33
C ALA A 292 -13.52 -28.05 14.76
N SER A 293 -13.25 -29.24 15.30
CA SER A 293 -12.57 -29.42 16.59
C SER A 293 -11.24 -30.20 16.48
N GLY A 294 -10.93 -30.73 15.29
CA GLY A 294 -9.74 -31.53 15.04
C GLY A 294 -9.29 -31.51 13.59
N LEU A 295 -8.00 -31.73 13.38
CA LEU A 295 -7.34 -31.80 12.08
C LEU A 295 -6.47 -33.05 12.03
N TRP A 296 -6.67 -33.87 11.00
CA TRP A 296 -5.78 -34.99 10.68
C TRP A 296 -4.91 -34.66 9.47
N MET A 297 -3.61 -34.95 9.60
CA MET A 297 -2.63 -34.88 8.52
C MET A 297 -2.00 -36.25 8.34
N THR A 298 -1.86 -36.72 7.10
CA THR A 298 -1.26 -38.03 6.80
C THR A 298 -0.15 -37.87 5.76
N THR A 299 0.98 -38.53 5.99
CA THR A 299 2.07 -38.66 5.01
C THR A 299 2.56 -40.10 4.90
N GLU A 300 3.16 -40.46 3.76
CA GLU A 300 3.92 -41.71 3.63
C GLU A 300 5.23 -41.63 4.44
N ASN A 301 5.74 -42.75 4.94
CA ASN A 301 6.97 -42.80 5.74
C ASN A 301 8.24 -42.40 4.97
N VAL A 302 8.20 -42.46 3.64
CA VAL A 302 9.30 -42.10 2.73
C VAL A 302 9.10 -40.72 2.09
N ALA A 303 8.11 -39.95 2.54
CA ALA A 303 7.80 -38.64 1.96
C ALA A 303 8.93 -37.63 2.15
N ALA A 304 9.01 -36.65 1.23
CA ALA A 304 10.05 -35.63 1.21
C ALA A 304 9.99 -34.68 2.42
N ILE A 305 8.80 -34.42 2.96
CA ILE A 305 8.57 -33.62 4.15
C ILE A 305 7.54 -34.27 5.07
N PHE A 306 7.79 -34.23 6.38
CA PHE A 306 6.88 -34.76 7.39
C PHE A 306 5.82 -33.73 7.80
N PRO A 307 4.63 -34.18 8.27
CA PRO A 307 3.56 -33.29 8.67
C PRO A 307 4.01 -32.37 9.80
N LEU A 308 3.96 -31.08 9.51
CA LEU A 308 4.20 -29.98 10.42
C LEU A 308 2.97 -29.08 10.40
N ALA A 309 2.46 -28.73 11.58
CA ALA A 309 1.39 -27.77 11.75
C ALA A 309 1.86 -26.66 12.68
N GLU A 310 1.67 -25.42 12.25
CA GLU A 310 1.96 -24.22 13.04
C GLU A 310 0.65 -23.44 13.21
N ARG A 311 0.42 -22.86 14.40
CA ARG A 311 -0.76 -22.06 14.70
C ARG A 311 -0.36 -20.61 14.89
N LEU A 312 -1.15 -19.72 14.32
CA LEU A 312 -1.03 -18.28 14.56
C LEU A 312 -1.21 -17.99 16.07
N VAL A 313 -0.24 -17.32 16.70
CA VAL A 313 -0.35 -16.87 18.10
C VAL A 313 -1.54 -15.89 18.20
N ASN A 314 -2.41 -16.09 19.20
CA ASN A 314 -3.67 -15.35 19.42
C ASN A 314 -4.85 -15.68 18.46
N SER A 315 -4.93 -16.90 17.92
CA SER A 315 -6.04 -17.33 17.04
C SER A 315 -7.45 -17.11 17.63
N GLN A 316 -7.64 -17.28 18.94
CA GLN A 316 -8.96 -17.14 19.58
C GLN A 316 -9.39 -15.70 19.87
N ALA A 317 -8.45 -14.74 19.97
CA ALA A 317 -8.79 -13.32 20.11
C ALA A 317 -9.15 -12.70 18.75
N ARG A 318 -8.51 -13.17 17.67
CA ARG A 318 -8.76 -12.66 16.30
C ARG A 318 -10.04 -13.19 15.65
N ALA A 319 -10.53 -14.37 16.05
CA ALA A 319 -11.79 -14.91 15.53
C ALA A 319 -13.05 -14.19 16.05
N ARG A 320 -12.93 -13.31 17.06
CA ARG A 320 -14.06 -12.55 17.63
C ARG A 320 -14.12 -11.07 17.23
N GLU A 321 -13.14 -10.57 16.46
CA GLU A 321 -13.08 -9.15 16.04
C GLU A 321 -12.99 -8.96 14.51
N VAL A 322 -13.41 -9.97 13.75
CA VAL A 322 -13.84 -9.76 12.35
C VAL A 322 -15.32 -9.41 12.42
N GLU A 323 -15.68 -8.15 12.15
CA GLU A 323 -17.07 -7.79 11.86
C GLU A 323 -17.61 -8.76 10.78
N PRO A 324 -18.65 -9.56 11.07
CA PRO A 324 -19.08 -10.61 10.16
C PRO A 324 -19.58 -9.97 8.87
N LEU A 325 -19.14 -10.52 7.73
CA LEU A 325 -19.83 -10.36 6.46
C LEU A 325 -21.33 -10.58 6.73
N SER A 326 -22.17 -9.56 6.52
CA SER A 326 -23.60 -9.57 6.87
C SER A 326 -24.24 -10.93 6.64
N GLU A 327 -24.90 -11.47 7.65
CA GLU A 327 -25.58 -12.76 7.59
C GLU A 327 -26.58 -12.84 6.43
N TRP A 328 -26.83 -14.05 5.92
CA TRP A 328 -27.86 -14.28 4.91
C TRP A 328 -29.23 -14.03 5.53
N GLU A 329 -29.99 -13.07 5.01
CA GLU A 329 -31.32 -12.74 5.49
C GLU A 329 -32.37 -13.50 4.68
N ASN A 330 -33.28 -14.21 5.34
CA ASN A 330 -34.41 -14.85 4.64
C ASN A 330 -35.29 -13.79 3.95
N VAL A 331 -35.57 -13.98 2.66
CA VAL A 331 -36.48 -13.10 1.92
C VAL A 331 -37.90 -13.62 2.05
N SER A 332 -38.77 -12.79 2.60
CA SER A 332 -40.21 -13.10 2.62
C SER A 332 -40.77 -12.96 1.20
N ILE A 333 -41.25 -14.06 0.63
CA ILE A 333 -41.92 -14.08 -0.68
C ILE A 333 -43.37 -14.55 -0.54
N THR A 334 -44.23 -14.07 -1.45
CA THR A 334 -45.62 -14.52 -1.56
C THR A 334 -45.77 -15.39 -2.80
N TRP A 335 -46.22 -16.63 -2.61
CA TRP A 335 -46.53 -17.54 -3.71
C TRP A 335 -47.95 -17.30 -4.24
N THR A 336 -48.08 -17.24 -5.56
CA THR A 336 -49.36 -17.17 -6.28
C THR A 336 -49.58 -18.47 -7.05
N SER A 337 -50.70 -19.15 -6.78
CA SER A 337 -51.06 -20.40 -7.45
C SER A 337 -51.63 -20.16 -8.84
N GLY A 338 -51.50 -21.15 -9.73
CA GLY A 338 -52.20 -21.17 -11.01
C GLY A 338 -51.33 -20.94 -12.24
N GLY A 339 -50.01 -20.96 -12.12
CA GLY A 339 -49.12 -20.89 -13.29
C GLY A 339 -47.66 -20.65 -12.98
N PHE A 340 -46.89 -20.40 -14.04
CA PHE A 340 -45.48 -20.04 -14.00
C PHE A 340 -45.12 -19.16 -15.21
N TYR A 341 -44.00 -18.44 -15.13
CA TYR A 341 -43.45 -17.71 -16.28
C TYR A 341 -42.57 -18.66 -17.09
N ARG A 342 -42.85 -18.75 -18.40
CA ARG A 342 -42.07 -19.64 -19.27
C ARG A 342 -40.72 -19.03 -19.59
N LEU A 343 -39.66 -19.82 -19.48
CA LEU A 343 -38.30 -19.36 -19.79
C LEU A 343 -38.11 -18.98 -21.27
N ASP A 344 -38.84 -19.62 -22.18
CA ASP A 344 -38.62 -19.52 -23.63
C ASP A 344 -39.25 -18.27 -24.26
N THR A 345 -40.32 -17.78 -23.65
CA THR A 345 -41.15 -16.69 -24.16
C THR A 345 -41.28 -15.53 -23.19
N GLY A 346 -40.93 -15.73 -21.91
CA GLY A 346 -41.19 -14.76 -20.84
C GLY A 346 -42.66 -14.58 -20.48
N ALA A 347 -43.56 -15.25 -21.20
CA ALA A 347 -44.99 -15.12 -21.02
C ALA A 347 -45.47 -15.96 -19.82
N PHE A 348 -46.49 -15.45 -19.13
CA PHE A 348 -47.19 -16.20 -18.11
C PHE A 348 -47.97 -17.37 -18.74
N SER A 349 -47.81 -18.57 -18.18
CA SER A 349 -48.54 -19.76 -18.57
C SER A 349 -49.40 -20.27 -17.42
N SER A 350 -50.71 -20.28 -17.64
CA SER A 350 -51.68 -20.81 -16.67
C SER A 350 -51.54 -22.33 -16.53
N ASN A 351 -51.26 -22.81 -15.32
CA ASN A 351 -51.21 -24.23 -15.00
C ASN A 351 -51.45 -24.46 -13.50
N PRO A 352 -52.51 -25.20 -13.10
CA PRO A 352 -52.88 -25.37 -11.69
C PRO A 352 -51.86 -26.15 -10.85
N ASN A 353 -50.95 -26.91 -11.49
CA ASN A 353 -49.92 -27.68 -10.79
C ASN A 353 -48.69 -26.85 -10.38
N TYR A 354 -48.67 -25.56 -10.72
CA TYR A 354 -47.54 -24.67 -10.46
C TYR A 354 -47.97 -23.41 -9.72
N GLN A 355 -47.01 -22.86 -8.99
CA GLN A 355 -47.08 -21.58 -8.34
C GLN A 355 -45.85 -20.75 -8.70
N TYR A 356 -46.01 -19.44 -8.66
CA TYR A 356 -44.94 -18.50 -8.96
C TYR A 356 -44.84 -17.41 -7.90
N ALA A 357 -43.67 -16.79 -7.81
CA ALA A 357 -43.44 -15.59 -7.01
C ALA A 357 -42.71 -14.55 -7.87
N VAL A 358 -42.97 -13.27 -7.60
CA VAL A 358 -42.27 -12.15 -8.22
C VAL A 358 -41.57 -11.39 -7.10
N VAL A 359 -40.27 -11.24 -7.22
CA VAL A 359 -39.40 -10.55 -6.26
C VAL A 359 -38.85 -9.31 -6.95
N SER A 360 -39.00 -8.15 -6.32
CA SER A 360 -38.33 -6.93 -6.77
C SER A 360 -36.84 -7.04 -6.44
N VAL A 361 -35.99 -6.75 -7.42
CA VAL A 361 -34.54 -6.92 -7.29
C VAL A 361 -33.83 -5.68 -7.82
N THR A 362 -32.67 -5.38 -7.24
CA THR A 362 -31.79 -4.30 -7.70
C THR A 362 -30.54 -4.91 -8.34
N PRO A 363 -30.06 -4.41 -9.49
CA PRO A 363 -28.81 -4.88 -10.09
C PRO A 363 -27.65 -4.89 -9.08
N GLY A 364 -26.92 -6.01 -9.02
CA GLY A 364 -25.82 -6.21 -8.08
C GLY A 364 -26.20 -6.77 -6.71
N GLU A 365 -27.49 -6.92 -6.39
CA GLU A 365 -27.90 -7.71 -5.21
C GLU A 365 -27.51 -9.19 -5.37
N VAL A 366 -27.28 -9.86 -4.25
CA VAL A 366 -26.89 -11.28 -4.22
C VAL A 366 -27.94 -12.09 -3.47
N TYR A 367 -28.41 -13.16 -4.12
CA TYR A 367 -29.40 -14.09 -3.58
C TYR A 367 -28.83 -15.50 -3.51
N ARG A 368 -29.26 -16.26 -2.50
CA ARG A 368 -29.03 -17.70 -2.38
C ARG A 368 -30.36 -18.42 -2.49
N LEU A 369 -30.48 -19.32 -3.47
CA LEU A 369 -31.72 -19.95 -3.89
C LEU A 369 -31.63 -21.49 -3.81
N SER A 370 -32.65 -22.11 -3.24
CA SER A 370 -32.85 -23.56 -3.31
C SER A 370 -34.26 -23.86 -3.80
N ASN A 371 -34.42 -24.76 -4.77
CA ASN A 371 -35.72 -25.14 -5.33
C ASN A 371 -35.61 -26.45 -6.12
N GLU A 372 -36.75 -27.13 -6.33
CA GLU A 372 -36.86 -28.28 -7.23
C GLU A 372 -37.76 -27.93 -8.41
N LEU A 373 -37.23 -28.09 -9.63
CA LEU A 373 -37.90 -27.69 -10.86
C LEU A 373 -38.27 -28.93 -11.69
N ASN A 374 -39.57 -29.07 -11.95
CA ASN A 374 -40.12 -30.12 -12.81
C ASN A 374 -40.78 -29.50 -14.04
N GLY A 375 -40.08 -29.50 -15.18
CA GLY A 375 -40.55 -28.95 -16.45
C GLY A 375 -39.47 -28.15 -17.18
N VAL A 376 -39.30 -28.41 -18.48
CA VAL A 376 -38.27 -27.79 -19.33
C VAL A 376 -38.48 -26.29 -19.59
N ASN A 377 -39.64 -25.74 -19.23
CA ASN A 377 -39.97 -24.32 -19.40
C ASN A 377 -39.86 -23.50 -18.10
N LEU A 378 -39.33 -24.09 -17.03
CA LEU A 378 -39.07 -23.42 -15.76
C LEU A 378 -37.61 -23.03 -15.62
N SER A 379 -37.34 -22.01 -14.81
CA SER A 379 -36.00 -21.68 -14.34
C SER A 379 -35.98 -21.47 -12.82
N LEU A 380 -34.78 -21.56 -12.24
CA LEU A 380 -34.58 -21.35 -10.80
C LEU A 380 -34.83 -19.87 -10.45
N ALA A 381 -34.42 -18.98 -11.35
CA ALA A 381 -34.82 -17.59 -11.39
C ALA A 381 -34.95 -17.11 -12.85
N LEU A 382 -35.87 -16.20 -13.13
CA LEU A 382 -36.01 -15.54 -14.44
C LEU A 382 -36.02 -14.03 -14.21
N PHE A 383 -34.94 -13.37 -14.63
CA PHE A 383 -34.74 -11.94 -14.47
C PHE A 383 -35.37 -11.16 -15.62
N ARG A 384 -36.05 -10.08 -15.27
CA ARG A 384 -36.78 -9.22 -16.22
C ARG A 384 -36.47 -7.75 -15.93
N ASP A 385 -36.46 -6.93 -16.98
CA ASP A 385 -36.26 -5.49 -16.86
C ASP A 385 -37.52 -4.77 -16.34
N ALA A 386 -37.46 -3.44 -16.22
CA ALA A 386 -38.59 -2.62 -15.79
C ALA A 386 -39.75 -2.59 -16.79
N GLY A 387 -39.51 -3.00 -18.04
CA GLY A 387 -40.50 -3.17 -19.11
C GLY A 387 -41.03 -4.59 -19.23
N ASP A 388 -40.73 -5.46 -18.26
CA ASP A 388 -41.16 -6.86 -18.20
C ASP A 388 -40.54 -7.78 -19.28
N ALA A 389 -39.53 -7.30 -20.02
CA ALA A 389 -38.79 -8.11 -20.99
C ALA A 389 -37.83 -9.06 -20.28
N VAL A 390 -37.72 -10.30 -20.78
CA VAL A 390 -36.80 -11.30 -20.22
C VAL A 390 -35.37 -10.89 -20.54
N LEU A 391 -34.54 -10.79 -19.50
CA LEU A 391 -33.12 -10.53 -19.62
C LEU A 391 -32.32 -11.83 -19.55
N TYR A 392 -32.59 -12.65 -18.53
CA TYR A 392 -31.76 -13.80 -18.22
C TYR A 392 -32.52 -14.87 -17.43
N PRO A 393 -32.63 -16.11 -17.94
CA PRO A 393 -33.04 -17.27 -17.16
C PRO A 393 -31.82 -17.86 -16.43
N TYR A 394 -31.86 -17.93 -15.10
CA TYR A 394 -30.85 -18.60 -14.29
C TYR A 394 -31.27 -20.03 -13.98
N LYS A 395 -30.50 -21.00 -14.50
CA LYS A 395 -30.64 -22.46 -14.36
C LYS A 395 -32.01 -23.01 -14.80
N ARG A 396 -32.01 -23.82 -15.86
CA ARG A 396 -33.22 -24.43 -16.44
C ARG A 396 -33.69 -25.68 -15.67
N GLY A 397 -35.00 -25.86 -15.55
CA GLY A 397 -35.63 -27.08 -15.04
C GLY A 397 -35.65 -28.22 -16.06
N ALA A 398 -35.82 -29.46 -15.61
CA ALA A 398 -35.84 -30.63 -16.47
C ALA A 398 -37.09 -31.49 -16.24
N THR A 399 -37.32 -32.45 -17.14
CA THR A 399 -38.25 -33.57 -16.91
C THR A 399 -37.46 -34.85 -17.16
N PRO A 400 -37.17 -35.67 -16.13
CA PRO A 400 -37.64 -35.59 -14.73
C PRO A 400 -37.08 -34.40 -13.93
N ALA A 401 -37.67 -34.14 -12.75
CA ALA A 401 -37.37 -32.98 -11.92
C ALA A 401 -35.89 -32.90 -11.49
N ILE A 402 -35.37 -31.68 -11.33
CA ILE A 402 -34.01 -31.39 -10.87
C ILE A 402 -34.02 -30.52 -9.61
N ALA A 403 -33.21 -30.87 -8.61
CA ALA A 403 -33.09 -30.13 -7.35
C ALA A 403 -31.84 -29.23 -7.36
N PHE A 404 -32.03 -27.97 -6.98
CA PHE A 404 -30.99 -26.97 -6.78
C PHE A 404 -30.92 -26.62 -5.29
N SER A 405 -29.71 -26.65 -4.73
CA SER A 405 -29.47 -26.31 -3.32
C SER A 405 -28.43 -25.20 -3.20
N GLY A 406 -28.74 -24.16 -2.43
CA GLY A 406 -27.81 -23.09 -2.07
C GLY A 406 -27.19 -22.34 -3.25
N GLN A 407 -27.89 -22.24 -4.38
CA GLN A 407 -27.36 -21.61 -5.59
C GLN A 407 -27.27 -20.11 -5.40
N VAL A 408 -26.06 -19.57 -5.56
CA VAL A 408 -25.82 -18.13 -5.42
C VAL A 408 -25.95 -17.47 -6.78
N VAL A 409 -26.80 -16.45 -6.85
CA VAL A 409 -27.06 -15.66 -8.06
C VAL A 409 -26.92 -14.17 -7.77
N VAL A 410 -26.25 -13.47 -8.68
CA VAL A 410 -26.15 -12.01 -8.68
C VAL A 410 -27.18 -11.46 -9.65
N VAL A 411 -27.91 -10.44 -9.23
CA VAL A 411 -28.92 -9.78 -10.08
C VAL A 411 -28.22 -9.07 -11.23
N PRO A 412 -28.54 -9.39 -12.50
CA PRO A 412 -27.83 -8.83 -13.65
C PRO A 412 -28.17 -7.35 -13.88
N PRO A 413 -27.30 -6.59 -14.58
CA PRO A 413 -27.58 -5.22 -14.99
C PRO A 413 -28.92 -5.10 -15.72
N GLY A 414 -29.68 -4.05 -15.40
CA GLY A 414 -30.98 -3.77 -16.02
C GLY A 414 -32.16 -4.60 -15.47
N ALA A 415 -31.92 -5.61 -14.62
CA ALA A 415 -33.01 -6.36 -14.00
C ALA A 415 -33.71 -5.55 -12.91
N ALA A 416 -35.05 -5.52 -12.98
CA ALA A 416 -35.92 -4.90 -12.00
C ALA A 416 -36.73 -5.96 -11.21
N THR A 417 -36.99 -7.12 -11.81
CA THR A 417 -37.70 -8.22 -11.16
C THR A 417 -37.04 -9.57 -11.40
N MET A 418 -37.20 -10.46 -10.43
CA MET A 418 -36.87 -11.88 -10.51
C MET A 418 -38.14 -12.68 -10.29
N THR A 419 -38.49 -13.53 -11.26
CA THR A 419 -39.62 -14.45 -11.13
C THR A 419 -39.13 -15.85 -10.81
N LEU A 420 -39.84 -16.52 -9.90
CA LEU A 420 -39.56 -17.86 -9.40
C LEU A 420 -40.75 -18.76 -9.71
N GLY A 421 -40.52 -20.01 -10.09
CA GLY A 421 -41.58 -21.00 -10.33
C GLY A 421 -41.30 -22.30 -9.60
N ARG A 422 -42.35 -22.95 -9.09
CA ARG A 422 -42.23 -24.32 -8.55
C ARG A 422 -43.51 -25.12 -8.71
N ASN A 423 -43.39 -26.45 -8.72
CA ASN A 423 -44.53 -27.35 -8.67
C ASN A 423 -45.15 -27.34 -7.26
N ILE A 424 -46.48 -27.41 -7.15
CA ILE A 424 -47.17 -27.43 -5.84
C ILE A 424 -46.90 -28.70 -5.03
N ASN A 425 -46.50 -29.79 -5.69
CA ASN A 425 -46.21 -31.10 -5.08
C ASN A 425 -44.70 -31.36 -4.93
N ALA A 426 -43.84 -30.36 -5.10
CA ALA A 426 -42.38 -30.51 -4.95
C ALA A 426 -42.03 -30.92 -3.50
N VAL A 427 -41.14 -31.91 -3.36
CA VAL A 427 -40.79 -32.52 -2.06
C VAL A 427 -39.63 -31.78 -1.39
N SER A 428 -38.73 -31.18 -2.17
CA SER A 428 -37.58 -30.43 -1.65
C SER A 428 -37.99 -29.04 -1.10
N PRO A 429 -37.40 -28.60 0.04
CA PRO A 429 -37.71 -27.29 0.61
C PRO A 429 -37.18 -26.17 -0.30
N PHE A 430 -38.04 -25.18 -0.54
CA PHE A 430 -37.63 -23.93 -1.20
C PHE A 430 -37.00 -23.00 -0.17
N SER A 431 -35.88 -22.37 -0.52
CA SER A 431 -35.29 -21.30 0.28
C SER A 431 -34.84 -20.14 -0.61
N ILE A 432 -35.01 -18.92 -0.11
CA ILE A 432 -34.47 -17.70 -0.70
C ILE A 432 -33.92 -16.84 0.43
N GLU A 433 -32.64 -16.52 0.32
CA GLU A 433 -31.96 -15.61 1.21
C GLU A 433 -31.31 -14.51 0.39
N ARG A 434 -31.33 -13.28 0.90
CA ARG A 434 -30.69 -12.11 0.32
C ARG A 434 -29.57 -11.69 1.23
N ARG A 435 -28.50 -11.18 0.61
CA ARG A 435 -27.46 -10.46 1.31
C ARG A 435 -27.60 -8.97 1.01
N THR A 436 -27.94 -8.17 2.02
CA THR A 436 -28.11 -6.72 1.86
C THR A 436 -26.75 -6.02 2.01
N GLY A 437 -25.88 -6.26 1.04
CA GLY A 437 -24.62 -5.55 0.88
C GLY A 437 -24.51 -5.16 -0.58
N ARG A 438 -24.47 -3.85 -0.85
CA ARG A 438 -23.93 -3.37 -2.13
C ARG A 438 -22.57 -4.07 -2.31
N ILE A 439 -22.28 -4.65 -3.47
CA ILE A 439 -20.89 -4.71 -3.93
C ILE A 439 -20.49 -3.25 -4.21
N GLY A 440 -20.30 -2.50 -3.15
CA GLY A 440 -19.90 -1.11 -3.11
C GLY A 440 -18.88 -1.05 -1.98
N SER A 441 -17.66 -0.70 -2.34
CA SER A 441 -16.42 -0.91 -1.60
C SER A 441 -16.15 -2.38 -1.25
N VAL A 442 -15.32 -2.98 -2.10
CA VAL A 442 -14.35 -3.98 -1.68
C VAL A 442 -13.73 -3.52 -0.34
N PRO A 443 -13.71 -4.35 0.72
CA PRO A 443 -13.04 -4.01 1.98
C PRO A 443 -11.59 -3.62 1.72
N ASP A 444 -11.08 -2.63 2.44
CA ASP A 444 -9.72 -2.08 2.26
C ASP A 444 -8.59 -3.14 2.41
N TYR A 445 -8.90 -4.35 2.90
CA TYR A 445 -8.04 -5.54 2.82
C TYR A 445 -7.62 -5.95 1.39
N VAL A 446 -8.42 -5.66 0.35
CA VAL A 446 -7.98 -5.88 -1.05
C VAL A 446 -7.12 -4.70 -1.56
N ARG A 447 -7.17 -3.56 -0.87
CA ARG A 447 -6.35 -2.38 -1.18
C ARG A 447 -4.91 -2.53 -0.67
N GLU A 448 -4.70 -3.30 0.40
CA GLU A 448 -3.35 -3.60 0.96
C GLU A 448 -2.63 -4.78 0.27
N ASN A 449 -3.32 -5.61 -0.51
CA ASN A 449 -2.68 -6.63 -1.33
C ASN A 449 -2.23 -6.11 -2.71
N LEU A 450 -2.29 -4.79 -2.93
CA LEU A 450 -1.96 -4.14 -4.20
C LEU A 450 -0.46 -3.89 -4.39
N ASP A 451 0.38 -4.15 -3.38
CA ASP A 451 1.84 -4.04 -3.48
C ASP A 451 2.52 -5.34 -3.98
N ALA A 452 1.75 -6.41 -4.21
CA ALA A 452 2.24 -7.68 -4.79
C ALA A 452 1.93 -7.83 -6.30
N VAL A 453 1.46 -6.76 -6.95
CA VAL A 453 0.93 -6.77 -8.33
C VAL A 453 1.88 -7.30 -9.41
N PRO A 454 3.22 -7.22 -9.33
CA PRO A 454 4.07 -7.74 -10.40
C PRO A 454 4.11 -9.28 -10.45
N ALA A 455 4.12 -9.93 -9.28
CA ALA A 455 4.03 -11.38 -9.17
C ALA A 455 2.59 -11.86 -9.32
N MET A 456 1.59 -11.08 -8.91
CA MET A 456 0.17 -11.39 -9.11
C MET A 456 -0.31 -11.20 -10.54
N VAL A 457 0.30 -10.36 -11.38
CA VAL A 457 -0.06 -10.26 -12.81
C VAL A 457 0.54 -11.42 -13.60
N GLN A 458 1.78 -11.84 -13.32
CA GLN A 458 2.31 -13.10 -13.88
C GLN A 458 1.62 -14.33 -13.30
N ALA A 459 1.30 -14.33 -12.01
CA ALA A 459 0.53 -15.40 -11.40
C ALA A 459 -0.92 -15.37 -11.86
N ALA A 460 -1.57 -14.23 -12.13
CA ALA A 460 -2.95 -14.14 -12.65
C ALA A 460 -3.05 -14.52 -14.13
N VAL A 461 -2.01 -14.32 -14.93
CA VAL A 461 -1.91 -14.89 -16.28
C VAL A 461 -1.71 -16.42 -16.24
N GLU A 462 -0.99 -16.93 -15.23
CA GLU A 462 -0.85 -18.38 -15.00
C GLU A 462 -2.07 -18.98 -14.24
N GLN A 463 -2.78 -18.20 -13.43
CA GLN A 463 -4.04 -18.54 -12.75
C GLN A 463 -5.23 -18.42 -13.69
N GLU A 464 -5.16 -17.58 -14.73
CA GLU A 464 -6.12 -17.55 -15.84
C GLU A 464 -6.20 -18.91 -16.52
N ARG A 465 -5.15 -19.76 -16.49
CA ARG A 465 -5.25 -21.15 -16.94
C ARG A 465 -6.08 -22.06 -16.02
N GLN A 466 -6.29 -21.69 -14.75
CA GLN A 466 -6.95 -22.50 -13.71
C GLN A 466 -8.42 -22.12 -13.41
N PHE A 467 -8.97 -21.03 -14.01
CA PHE A 467 -10.34 -20.55 -13.76
C PHE A 467 -11.39 -20.88 -14.82
N TRP A 468 -10.98 -21.64 -15.83
CA TRP A 468 -11.85 -22.17 -16.88
C TRP A 468 -12.54 -23.44 -16.37
N THR A 469 -13.87 -23.38 -16.21
CA THR A 469 -14.64 -24.59 -15.88
C THR A 469 -15.09 -25.24 -17.17
N ALA A 470 -14.67 -26.49 -17.40
CA ALA A 470 -15.10 -27.27 -18.55
C ALA A 470 -16.63 -27.46 -18.51
N GLU A 471 -17.29 -27.07 -19.60
CA GLU A 471 -18.69 -27.41 -19.78
C GLU A 471 -18.83 -28.90 -20.11
N THR A 472 -19.73 -29.57 -19.38
CA THR A 472 -20.14 -30.92 -19.72
C THR A 472 -21.13 -30.87 -20.89
N LEU A 473 -20.62 -31.06 -22.11
CA LEU A 473 -21.42 -31.06 -23.33
C LEU A 473 -21.98 -32.47 -23.65
N VAL A 474 -23.25 -32.53 -24.03
CA VAL A 474 -23.90 -33.74 -24.54
C VAL A 474 -23.84 -33.75 -26.06
N TRP A 475 -23.14 -34.73 -26.64
CA TRP A 475 -22.93 -34.86 -28.08
C TRP A 475 -23.98 -35.73 -28.76
N ALA A 476 -24.49 -35.26 -29.89
CA ALA A 476 -25.44 -35.97 -30.75
C ALA A 476 -24.91 -36.06 -32.20
N SER A 477 -25.35 -37.07 -32.95
CA SER A 477 -24.93 -37.26 -34.35
C SER A 477 -25.43 -36.11 -35.24
N GLY A 478 -24.58 -35.63 -36.14
CA GLY A 478 -24.87 -34.54 -37.07
C GLY A 478 -23.91 -33.37 -36.96
N ASN A 479 -23.99 -32.43 -37.90
CA ASN A 479 -23.19 -31.20 -37.92
C ASN A 479 -24.09 -29.96 -37.89
N ILE A 480 -23.62 -28.88 -37.27
CA ILE A 480 -24.28 -27.58 -37.35
C ILE A 480 -23.77 -26.86 -38.60
N ARG A 481 -24.69 -26.41 -39.45
CA ARG A 481 -24.34 -25.65 -40.65
C ARG A 481 -24.04 -24.21 -40.25
N ARG A 482 -22.83 -23.74 -40.56
CA ARG A 482 -22.36 -22.42 -40.12
C ARG A 482 -23.15 -21.22 -40.68
N SER A 483 -23.82 -21.39 -41.82
CA SER A 483 -24.50 -20.32 -42.54
C SER A 483 -25.85 -19.94 -41.94
N ASP A 484 -26.51 -20.85 -41.24
CA ASP A 484 -27.89 -20.69 -40.76
C ASP A 484 -28.16 -21.39 -39.42
N GLY A 485 -27.17 -22.06 -38.82
CA GLY A 485 -27.31 -22.75 -37.53
C GLY A 485 -28.13 -24.03 -37.58
N VAL A 486 -28.53 -24.51 -38.76
CA VAL A 486 -29.37 -25.71 -38.86
C VAL A 486 -28.53 -26.95 -38.61
N VAL A 487 -29.02 -27.83 -37.72
CA VAL A 487 -28.45 -29.15 -37.49
C VAL A 487 -28.79 -30.07 -38.68
N LEU A 488 -27.77 -30.67 -39.28
CA LEU A 488 -27.91 -31.64 -40.36
C LEU A 488 -27.58 -33.04 -39.88
N VAL A 489 -28.38 -34.00 -40.32
CA VAL A 489 -28.10 -35.42 -40.10
C VAL A 489 -26.87 -35.81 -40.93
N ASN A 490 -25.78 -36.12 -40.24
CA ASN A 490 -24.52 -36.53 -40.85
C ASN A 490 -23.73 -37.38 -39.85
N GLU A 491 -23.68 -38.69 -40.10
CA GLU A 491 -23.07 -39.67 -39.20
C GLU A 491 -21.55 -39.50 -39.05
N ASN A 492 -20.92 -38.77 -39.98
CA ASN A 492 -19.49 -38.47 -39.90
C ASN A 492 -19.16 -37.36 -38.88
N TYR A 493 -20.16 -36.68 -38.34
CA TYR A 493 -20.01 -35.56 -37.42
C TYR A 493 -20.82 -35.76 -36.16
N SER A 494 -20.42 -35.05 -35.12
CA SER A 494 -21.20 -34.87 -33.91
C SER A 494 -21.28 -33.38 -33.58
N HIS A 495 -22.39 -32.99 -32.97
CA HIS A 495 -22.64 -31.64 -32.51
C HIS A 495 -23.10 -31.64 -31.07
N ALA A 496 -22.85 -30.52 -30.39
CA ALA A 496 -23.32 -30.28 -29.04
C ALA A 496 -23.73 -28.81 -28.90
N PHE A 497 -24.51 -28.53 -27.87
CA PHE A 497 -24.89 -27.19 -27.50
C PHE A 497 -24.57 -26.92 -26.04
N GLY A 498 -24.15 -25.69 -25.74
CA GLY A 498 -24.00 -25.17 -24.38
C GLY A 498 -24.72 -23.84 -24.21
N GLU A 499 -24.91 -23.42 -22.97
CA GLU A 499 -25.56 -22.14 -22.63
C GLU A 499 -24.49 -21.04 -22.53
N CYS A 500 -24.84 -19.80 -22.86
CA CYS A 500 -23.90 -18.69 -22.72
C CYS A 500 -24.57 -17.41 -22.22
N ILE A 501 -23.76 -16.49 -21.67
CA ILE A 501 -24.21 -15.19 -21.17
C ILE A 501 -23.72 -14.12 -22.15
N PRO A 502 -24.59 -13.28 -22.75
CA PRO A 502 -24.16 -12.16 -23.58
C PRO A 502 -23.09 -11.30 -22.89
N GLY A 503 -22.00 -11.01 -23.60
CA GLY A 503 -20.88 -10.21 -23.10
C GLY A 503 -19.91 -10.94 -22.15
N SER A 504 -20.18 -12.21 -21.80
CA SER A 504 -19.18 -13.05 -21.12
C SER A 504 -18.08 -13.52 -22.07
N THR A 505 -16.96 -13.98 -21.52
CA THR A 505 -15.87 -14.60 -22.29
C THR A 505 -15.88 -16.12 -22.11
N MET A 506 -15.74 -16.83 -23.22
CA MET A 506 -15.70 -18.30 -23.28
C MET A 506 -14.49 -18.76 -24.09
N ARG A 507 -13.92 -19.90 -23.71
CA ARG A 507 -12.77 -20.51 -24.37
C ARG A 507 -13.21 -21.75 -25.14
N PHE A 508 -12.80 -21.85 -26.40
CA PHE A 508 -13.20 -22.93 -27.30
C PHE A 508 -12.00 -23.59 -27.97
N SER A 509 -12.04 -24.91 -28.02
CA SER A 509 -11.03 -25.74 -28.66
C SER A 509 -11.73 -26.77 -29.55
N ALA A 510 -11.33 -26.88 -30.82
CA ALA A 510 -11.84 -27.89 -31.74
C ALA A 510 -10.94 -28.06 -32.99
N ASN A 511 -10.98 -29.25 -33.59
CA ASN A 511 -10.48 -29.48 -34.95
C ASN A 511 -11.65 -29.44 -35.94
N LEU A 512 -11.59 -28.53 -36.90
CA LEU A 512 -12.66 -28.34 -37.89
C LEU A 512 -12.25 -28.85 -39.28
N TYR A 513 -12.94 -29.90 -39.73
CA TYR A 513 -12.86 -30.39 -41.09
C TYR A 513 -14.21 -30.20 -41.81
N GLY A 514 -14.22 -29.40 -42.87
CA GLY A 514 -15.42 -29.05 -43.62
C GLY A 514 -15.67 -27.54 -43.67
N THR A 515 -15.84 -26.97 -44.86
CA THR A 515 -16.16 -25.53 -45.02
C THR A 515 -17.57 -25.15 -44.55
N GLY A 516 -18.43 -26.14 -44.32
CA GLY A 516 -19.79 -25.97 -43.83
C GLY A 516 -19.92 -25.87 -42.30
N VAL A 517 -18.83 -26.04 -41.55
CA VAL A 517 -18.83 -26.01 -40.07
C VAL A 517 -17.99 -24.84 -39.54
N GLY A 518 -18.36 -24.35 -38.37
CA GLY A 518 -17.65 -23.29 -37.63
C GLY A 518 -17.18 -23.79 -36.27
N LEU A 519 -16.31 -23.01 -35.61
CA LEU A 519 -15.82 -23.32 -34.26
C LEU A 519 -16.97 -23.21 -33.26
N VAL A 520 -17.72 -22.12 -33.36
CA VAL A 520 -18.92 -21.85 -32.54
C VAL A 520 -19.98 -21.17 -33.38
N VAL A 521 -21.22 -21.65 -33.29
CA VAL A 521 -22.41 -20.96 -33.82
C VAL A 521 -23.22 -20.41 -32.65
N TRP A 522 -23.56 -19.12 -32.68
CA TRP A 522 -24.29 -18.43 -31.63
C TRP A 522 -25.79 -18.37 -31.90
N TYR A 523 -26.60 -18.58 -30.86
CA TYR A 523 -28.06 -18.58 -30.92
C TYR A 523 -28.67 -17.63 -29.89
N GLY A 524 -29.71 -16.90 -30.31
CA GLY A 524 -30.54 -16.08 -29.46
C GLY A 524 -31.76 -16.82 -28.92
N VAL A 525 -32.71 -16.06 -28.36
CA VAL A 525 -33.97 -16.60 -27.83
C VAL A 525 -34.70 -17.41 -28.90
N GLY A 526 -35.22 -18.58 -28.51
CA GLY A 526 -35.93 -19.50 -29.42
C GLY A 526 -35.03 -20.25 -30.41
N ASP A 527 -33.73 -20.40 -30.10
CA ASP A 527 -32.73 -21.03 -30.98
C ASP A 527 -32.56 -20.31 -32.34
N THR A 528 -32.75 -18.98 -32.35
CA THR A 528 -32.55 -18.16 -33.55
C THR A 528 -31.07 -17.98 -33.85
N TYR A 529 -30.61 -18.32 -35.06
CA TYR A 529 -29.21 -18.11 -35.46
C TYR A 529 -28.81 -16.63 -35.43
N LEU A 530 -27.65 -16.33 -34.85
CA LEU A 530 -27.10 -14.98 -34.77
C LEU A 530 -25.83 -14.81 -35.60
N SER A 531 -24.80 -15.58 -35.30
CA SER A 531 -23.48 -15.46 -35.93
C SER A 531 -22.66 -16.74 -35.78
N VAL A 532 -21.49 -16.78 -36.42
CA VAL A 532 -20.55 -17.91 -36.34
C VAL A 532 -19.11 -17.40 -36.22
N GLU A 533 -18.30 -18.10 -35.43
CA GLU A 533 -16.88 -17.87 -35.25
C GLU A 533 -16.07 -19.07 -35.75
N GLY A 534 -14.91 -18.81 -36.37
CA GLY A 534 -14.04 -19.82 -36.95
C GLY A 534 -14.61 -20.52 -38.20
N GLN A 535 -13.74 -21.09 -39.03
CA GLN A 535 -14.13 -21.79 -40.25
C GLN A 535 -13.27 -23.04 -40.48
N GLY A 536 -13.92 -24.17 -40.76
CA GLY A 536 -13.22 -25.39 -41.18
C GLY A 536 -12.77 -25.38 -42.64
N SER A 537 -11.90 -26.34 -42.99
CA SER A 537 -11.37 -26.52 -44.35
C SER A 537 -11.68 -27.91 -44.89
N ASN A 538 -11.86 -28.01 -46.22
CA ASN A 538 -12.06 -29.30 -46.91
C ASN A 538 -10.72 -29.98 -47.27
N THR A 539 -9.59 -29.28 -47.14
CA THR A 539 -8.28 -29.76 -47.58
C THR A 539 -7.51 -30.43 -46.44
N ALA A 540 -7.62 -29.86 -45.23
CA ALA A 540 -7.01 -30.37 -44.00
C ALA A 540 -7.82 -29.88 -42.78
N PRO A 541 -7.78 -30.57 -41.63
CA PRO A 541 -8.38 -30.06 -40.40
C PRO A 541 -7.75 -28.72 -40.00
N VAL A 542 -8.58 -27.76 -39.59
CA VAL A 542 -8.13 -26.49 -39.00
C VAL A 542 -8.18 -26.63 -37.48
N GLU A 543 -7.04 -26.56 -36.83
CA GLU A 543 -6.93 -26.63 -35.37
C GLU A 543 -7.19 -25.25 -34.75
N TYR A 544 -8.15 -25.22 -33.84
CA TYR A 544 -8.41 -24.10 -32.94
C TYR A 544 -8.14 -24.58 -31.51
N ARG A 545 -7.21 -23.94 -30.83
CA ARG A 545 -6.80 -24.29 -29.47
C ARG A 545 -6.95 -23.06 -28.58
N ASP A 546 -7.72 -23.22 -27.52
CA ASP A 546 -7.89 -22.24 -26.45
C ASP A 546 -8.34 -20.85 -26.96
N VAL A 547 -9.19 -20.84 -27.99
CA VAL A 547 -9.67 -19.60 -28.62
C VAL A 547 -10.68 -18.93 -27.69
N VAL A 548 -10.29 -17.78 -27.16
CA VAL A 548 -11.14 -16.97 -26.29
C VAL A 548 -12.03 -16.08 -27.15
N LEU A 549 -13.35 -16.23 -26.99
CA LEU A 549 -14.38 -15.48 -27.70
C LEU A 549 -15.27 -14.74 -26.71
N THR A 550 -15.67 -13.52 -27.06
CA THR A 550 -16.72 -12.79 -26.35
C THR A 550 -18.08 -13.22 -26.88
N VAL A 551 -19.00 -13.58 -26.00
CA VAL A 551 -20.36 -13.99 -26.36
C VAL A 551 -21.11 -12.77 -26.94
N PRO A 552 -21.64 -12.85 -28.17
CA PRO A 552 -22.34 -11.74 -28.81
C PRO A 552 -23.57 -11.26 -28.03
N ALA A 553 -23.93 -9.98 -28.20
CA ALA A 553 -25.16 -9.44 -27.64
C ALA A 553 -26.39 -10.24 -28.10
N GLY A 554 -27.24 -10.63 -27.15
CA GLY A 554 -28.44 -11.44 -27.41
C GLY A 554 -28.21 -12.94 -27.57
N ALA A 555 -26.95 -13.42 -27.59
CA ALA A 555 -26.65 -14.84 -27.63
C ALA A 555 -26.84 -15.49 -26.25
N ILE A 556 -27.75 -16.46 -26.16
CA ILE A 556 -28.06 -17.20 -24.92
C ILE A 556 -27.59 -18.66 -24.97
N ARG A 557 -27.14 -19.11 -26.15
CA ARG A 557 -26.72 -20.48 -26.42
C ARG A 557 -25.67 -20.50 -27.53
N TYR A 558 -24.83 -21.51 -27.51
CA TYR A 558 -23.87 -21.78 -28.58
C TYR A 558 -23.93 -23.23 -29.03
N GLY A 559 -23.47 -23.50 -30.25
CA GLY A 559 -23.37 -24.83 -30.83
C GLY A 559 -21.97 -25.09 -31.38
N MET A 560 -21.45 -26.29 -31.12
CA MET A 560 -20.15 -26.76 -31.61
C MET A 560 -20.33 -28.00 -32.49
N THR A 561 -19.37 -28.23 -33.37
CA THR A 561 -19.33 -29.41 -34.25
C THR A 561 -17.93 -29.98 -34.33
N TYR A 562 -17.81 -31.31 -34.37
CA TYR A 562 -16.55 -31.98 -34.71
C TYR A 562 -16.81 -33.22 -35.57
N ARG A 563 -15.76 -33.70 -36.24
CA ARG A 563 -15.82 -34.88 -37.10
C ARG A 563 -15.41 -36.13 -36.31
N ASN A 564 -16.23 -37.18 -36.38
CA ASN A 564 -16.04 -38.43 -35.61
C ASN A 564 -14.75 -39.17 -35.99
N ALA A 565 -14.24 -38.99 -37.21
CA ALA A 565 -13.02 -39.64 -37.71
C ALA A 565 -11.71 -39.03 -37.18
N ASP A 566 -11.75 -37.81 -36.63
CA ASP A 566 -10.55 -37.05 -36.23
C ASP A 566 -10.09 -37.37 -34.79
N GLY A 567 -10.37 -38.59 -34.31
CA GLY A 567 -10.32 -38.99 -32.89
C GLY A 567 -9.15 -38.48 -32.04
N ALA A 568 -9.46 -38.20 -30.75
CA ALA A 568 -8.59 -37.87 -29.61
C ALA A 568 -7.52 -36.76 -29.74
N ASN A 569 -7.22 -36.24 -30.94
CA ASN A 569 -6.13 -35.28 -31.13
C ASN A 569 -6.45 -33.87 -30.57
N LEU A 570 -7.73 -33.55 -30.43
CA LEU A 570 -8.25 -32.48 -29.57
C LEU A 570 -9.73 -32.78 -29.29
N VAL A 571 -10.10 -33.15 -28.05
CA VAL A 571 -11.52 -33.32 -27.70
C VAL A 571 -12.15 -31.93 -27.68
N PRO A 572 -13.21 -31.67 -28.46
CA PRO A 572 -13.82 -30.36 -28.46
C PRO A 572 -14.37 -30.06 -27.07
N HIS A 573 -13.94 -28.94 -26.51
CA HIS A 573 -14.38 -28.49 -25.21
C HIS A 573 -14.64 -26.99 -25.27
N ALA A 574 -15.60 -26.60 -24.47
CA ALA A 574 -15.90 -25.23 -24.17
C ALA A 574 -15.68 -25.04 -22.68
N GLU A 575 -15.06 -23.94 -22.31
CA GLU A 575 -14.95 -23.56 -20.92
C GLU A 575 -15.50 -22.15 -20.74
N VAL A 576 -16.23 -21.96 -19.65
CA VAL A 576 -16.77 -20.66 -19.26
C VAL A 576 -15.80 -20.03 -18.27
N SER A 577 -15.51 -18.76 -18.46
CA SER A 577 -14.83 -17.98 -17.44
C SER A 577 -15.75 -17.86 -16.23
N THR A 578 -15.33 -18.36 -15.07
CA THR A 578 -16.07 -18.21 -13.80
C THR A 578 -16.05 -16.79 -13.26
N ILE A 579 -15.29 -15.91 -13.91
CA ILE A 579 -15.27 -14.48 -13.65
C ILE A 579 -16.52 -13.89 -14.32
N ALA A 580 -17.49 -13.48 -13.50
CA ALA A 580 -18.69 -12.80 -13.97
C ALA A 580 -18.31 -11.64 -14.91
N PRO A 581 -19.13 -11.34 -15.95
CA PRO A 581 -18.94 -10.18 -16.83
C PRO A 581 -18.74 -8.86 -16.08
N SER A 582 -19.14 -8.81 -14.80
CA SER A 582 -18.95 -7.68 -13.92
C SER A 582 -17.50 -7.40 -13.55
N LEU A 583 -16.54 -8.34 -13.57
CA LEU A 583 -15.14 -8.01 -13.25
C LEU A 583 -14.41 -7.46 -14.48
N THR A 584 -14.63 -8.04 -15.67
CA THR A 584 -14.15 -7.47 -16.94
C THR A 584 -14.83 -6.13 -17.20
N ALA A 585 -16.13 -5.96 -16.90
CA ALA A 585 -16.78 -4.65 -16.95
C ALA A 585 -16.36 -3.70 -15.80
N LEU A 586 -15.91 -4.20 -14.63
CA LEU A 586 -15.32 -3.36 -13.57
C LEU A 586 -13.92 -2.88 -13.97
N ILE A 587 -13.18 -3.74 -14.67
CA ILE A 587 -11.84 -3.48 -15.21
C ILE A 587 -11.99 -2.51 -16.40
N ASP A 588 -12.90 -2.75 -17.34
CA ASP A 588 -13.17 -1.87 -18.49
C ASP A 588 -13.81 -0.54 -18.08
N SER A 589 -14.73 -0.51 -17.11
CA SER A 589 -15.31 0.76 -16.63
C SER A 589 -14.39 1.57 -15.72
N ARG A 590 -13.37 0.94 -15.09
CA ARG A 590 -12.30 1.66 -14.37
C ARG A 590 -11.15 2.04 -15.30
N ILE A 591 -10.83 1.26 -16.33
CA ILE A 591 -9.72 1.54 -17.25
C ILE A 591 -10.15 2.48 -18.40
N LEU A 592 -11.39 2.43 -18.88
CA LEU A 592 -11.90 3.27 -19.99
C LEU A 592 -12.72 4.48 -19.55
N GLY A 593 -12.53 4.96 -18.32
CA GLY A 593 -12.94 6.30 -17.93
C GLY A 593 -12.11 7.40 -18.61
N SER A 594 -11.77 7.25 -19.89
CA SER A 594 -11.17 8.28 -20.72
C SER A 594 -12.30 9.20 -21.20
N GLY A 595 -12.69 10.14 -20.35
CA GLY A 595 -13.73 11.13 -20.63
C GLY A 595 -14.27 11.83 -19.40
N ALA A 596 -14.70 13.09 -19.59
CA ALA A 596 -15.30 13.95 -18.57
C ALA A 596 -16.41 13.21 -17.80
N GLY A 597 -16.13 12.83 -16.54
CA GLY A 597 -17.04 12.03 -15.69
C GLY A 597 -16.35 11.04 -14.75
N GLY A 598 -15.05 10.74 -14.94
CA GLY A 598 -14.25 9.92 -14.01
C GLY A 598 -13.98 10.61 -12.65
N PHE A 599 -13.48 9.86 -11.65
CA PHE A 599 -13.15 10.40 -10.31
C PHE A 599 -12.19 11.60 -10.37
N TRP A 600 -11.26 11.56 -11.32
CA TRP A 600 -10.28 12.61 -11.55
C TRP A 600 -10.81 13.79 -12.37
N SER A 601 -12.03 13.68 -12.89
CA SER A 601 -12.64 14.75 -13.68
C SER A 601 -12.85 16.00 -12.83
N GLY A 602 -12.34 17.14 -13.31
CA GLY A 602 -12.37 18.43 -12.62
C GLY A 602 -11.42 18.54 -11.42
N LYS A 603 -10.49 17.58 -11.25
CA LYS A 603 -9.49 17.59 -10.17
C LYS A 603 -8.22 18.35 -10.59
N ASP A 604 -7.53 18.92 -9.62
CA ASP A 604 -6.27 19.64 -9.83
C ASP A 604 -5.07 18.78 -9.38
N ILE A 605 -4.20 18.45 -10.33
CA ILE A 605 -3.02 17.62 -10.15
C ILE A 605 -1.76 18.49 -10.32
N VAL A 606 -0.83 18.43 -9.37
CA VAL A 606 0.50 19.04 -9.52
C VAL A 606 1.50 17.97 -9.91
N TRP A 607 2.19 18.15 -11.04
CA TRP A 607 3.14 17.17 -11.56
C TRP A 607 4.57 17.70 -11.48
N MET A 608 5.36 17.11 -10.60
CA MET A 608 6.77 17.42 -10.41
C MET A 608 7.62 16.37 -11.11
N GLY A 609 8.64 16.80 -11.84
CA GLY A 609 9.54 15.85 -12.48
C GLY A 609 10.72 16.45 -13.22
N THR A 610 11.35 15.60 -14.04
CA THR A 610 12.59 15.89 -14.79
C THR A 610 12.33 16.34 -16.24
N SER A 611 13.29 16.12 -17.16
CA SER A 611 13.11 16.36 -18.61
C SER A 611 12.05 15.46 -19.24
N ILE A 612 11.86 14.26 -18.69
CA ILE A 612 10.94 13.25 -19.24
C ILE A 612 9.48 13.75 -19.16
N PRO A 613 8.93 14.14 -17.99
CA PRO A 613 7.58 14.74 -17.91
C PRO A 613 7.50 16.17 -18.43
N ALA A 614 8.60 16.92 -18.46
CA ALA A 614 8.61 18.28 -18.98
C ALA A 614 8.41 18.35 -20.51
N GLY A 615 8.76 17.27 -21.24
CA GLY A 615 8.51 17.14 -22.69
C GLY A 615 9.10 18.30 -23.51
N GLU A 616 10.22 18.88 -23.07
CA GLU A 616 10.77 20.12 -23.64
C GLU A 616 11.36 19.94 -25.05
N THR A 617 11.51 18.71 -25.55
CA THR A 617 12.05 18.47 -26.91
C THR A 617 11.01 18.75 -28.00
N THR A 618 9.84 18.13 -27.88
CA THR A 618 8.78 18.19 -28.91
C THR A 618 7.52 18.90 -28.43
N GLY A 619 7.43 19.19 -27.13
CA GLY A 619 6.20 19.66 -26.49
C GLY A 619 5.21 18.54 -26.17
N LEU A 620 5.54 17.27 -26.49
CA LEU A 620 4.72 16.11 -26.15
C LEU A 620 4.89 15.76 -24.67
N LYS A 621 4.08 16.40 -23.84
CA LYS A 621 4.08 16.23 -22.38
C LYS A 621 3.04 15.18 -21.99
N TYR A 622 3.47 14.00 -21.53
CA TYR A 622 2.51 13.01 -21.02
C TYR A 622 1.70 13.51 -19.81
N PRO A 623 2.20 14.38 -18.89
CA PRO A 623 1.34 14.89 -17.81
C PRO A 623 0.09 15.59 -18.33
N ASP A 624 0.24 16.41 -19.36
CA ASP A 624 -0.86 17.17 -19.95
C ASP A 624 -1.87 16.22 -20.64
N GLN A 625 -1.37 15.17 -21.29
CA GLN A 625 -2.20 14.14 -21.93
C GLN A 625 -2.92 13.26 -20.92
N VAL A 626 -2.28 12.90 -19.81
CA VAL A 626 -2.91 12.20 -18.69
C VAL A 626 -4.03 13.06 -18.09
N GLY A 627 -3.77 14.36 -17.88
CA GLY A 627 -4.79 15.32 -17.42
C GLY A 627 -5.99 15.36 -18.35
N ALA A 628 -5.75 15.51 -19.65
CA ALA A 628 -6.80 15.51 -20.66
C ALA A 628 -7.61 14.20 -20.67
N ALA A 629 -6.94 13.04 -20.59
CA ALA A 629 -7.60 11.73 -20.56
C ALA A 629 -8.45 11.53 -19.29
N LEU A 630 -8.00 12.05 -18.15
CA LEU A 630 -8.70 11.97 -16.87
C LEU A 630 -9.79 13.05 -16.69
N GLY A 631 -9.83 14.06 -17.57
CA GLY A 631 -10.63 15.27 -17.39
C GLY A 631 -10.13 16.15 -16.23
N ALA A 632 -8.86 16.02 -15.82
CA ALA A 632 -8.23 16.75 -14.74
C ALA A 632 -7.42 17.95 -15.26
N THR A 633 -7.25 18.98 -14.43
CA THR A 633 -6.29 20.05 -14.67
C THR A 633 -4.93 19.61 -14.15
N VAL A 634 -3.92 19.54 -15.02
CA VAL A 634 -2.54 19.22 -14.62
C VAL A 634 -1.69 20.48 -14.63
N HIS A 635 -1.12 20.81 -13.47
CA HIS A 635 -0.08 21.79 -13.31
C HIS A 635 1.29 21.12 -13.46
N ASN A 636 1.74 20.98 -14.71
CA ASN A 636 3.05 20.41 -15.01
C ASN A 636 4.17 21.41 -14.65
N ILE A 637 4.78 21.21 -13.50
CA ILE A 637 5.89 22.02 -12.98
C ILE A 637 7.24 21.32 -13.15
N ALA A 638 7.28 20.18 -13.86
CA ALA A 638 8.50 19.47 -14.18
C ALA A 638 9.53 20.36 -14.89
N ARG A 639 10.81 20.05 -14.68
CA ARG A 639 11.91 20.82 -15.24
C ARG A 639 13.01 19.91 -15.77
N ALA A 640 13.43 20.16 -17.01
CA ALA A 640 14.55 19.43 -17.61
C ALA A 640 15.82 19.50 -16.78
N GLY A 641 16.43 18.34 -16.53
CA GLY A 641 17.65 18.22 -15.70
C GLY A 641 17.42 18.39 -14.18
N SER A 642 16.18 18.56 -13.71
CA SER A 642 15.87 18.67 -12.28
C SER A 642 16.20 17.38 -11.52
N CYS A 643 16.70 17.54 -10.30
CA CYS A 643 16.86 16.49 -9.29
C CYS A 643 16.15 16.94 -8.00
N LEU A 644 15.93 16.03 -7.05
CA LEU A 644 15.39 16.41 -5.75
C LEU A 644 16.48 16.90 -4.81
N ARG A 645 17.62 16.21 -4.74
CA ARG A 645 18.72 16.51 -3.81
C ARG A 645 19.31 17.92 -4.01
N ASN A 646 19.68 18.60 -2.93
CA ASN A 646 20.32 19.92 -2.96
C ASN A 646 21.86 19.85 -3.04
N GLY A 647 22.43 18.65 -3.04
CA GLY A 647 23.87 18.37 -3.07
C GLY A 647 24.11 16.87 -2.94
N VAL A 648 25.33 16.48 -2.54
CA VAL A 648 25.71 15.10 -2.27
C VAL A 648 26.21 15.00 -0.84
N ALA A 649 25.42 14.37 0.04
CA ALA A 649 25.71 14.33 1.49
C ALA A 649 27.10 13.74 1.78
N SER A 650 27.51 12.69 1.07
CA SER A 650 28.84 12.06 1.21
C SER A 650 30.01 12.95 0.75
N ALA A 651 29.74 14.01 -0.02
CA ALA A 651 30.74 14.98 -0.47
C ALA A 651 30.90 16.18 0.49
N ARG A 652 30.02 16.33 1.49
CA ARG A 652 30.09 17.43 2.45
C ARG A 652 31.38 17.38 3.25
N ASN A 653 31.96 18.54 3.50
CA ASN A 653 33.18 18.71 4.30
C ASN A 653 34.43 17.95 3.77
N VAL A 654 34.34 17.27 2.62
CA VAL A 654 35.51 16.77 1.88
C VAL A 654 36.29 17.95 1.29
N VAL A 655 35.57 19.00 0.89
CA VAL A 655 36.13 20.27 0.47
C VAL A 655 35.81 21.32 1.55
N PRO A 656 36.77 22.15 1.99
CA PRO A 656 36.51 23.24 2.91
C PRO A 656 35.43 24.19 2.35
N ASP A 657 34.51 24.58 3.22
CA ASP A 657 33.41 25.52 2.94
C ASP A 657 32.36 24.99 1.92
N ASP A 658 32.18 23.66 1.86
CA ASP A 658 31.11 23.00 1.10
C ASP A 658 30.09 22.32 2.03
N GLU A 659 29.24 23.15 2.65
CA GLU A 659 28.19 22.72 3.57
C GLU A 659 27.16 21.80 2.91
N PHE A 660 26.88 22.02 1.62
CA PHE A 660 25.81 21.33 0.90
C PHE A 660 26.29 20.09 0.12
N GLY A 661 27.59 19.99 -0.18
CA GLY A 661 28.15 18.90 -0.97
C GLY A 661 28.00 19.13 -2.47
N TRP A 662 28.29 20.34 -2.95
CA TRP A 662 28.23 20.71 -4.36
C TRP A 662 29.50 20.35 -5.14
N ALA A 663 30.63 20.23 -4.45
CA ALA A 663 31.88 19.80 -5.06
C ALA A 663 31.72 18.42 -5.70
N ASN A 664 32.29 18.26 -6.90
CA ASN A 664 32.18 17.08 -7.75
C ASN A 664 30.74 16.69 -8.17
N ALA A 665 29.73 17.49 -7.85
CA ALA A 665 28.38 17.28 -8.35
C ALA A 665 28.24 17.80 -9.80
N ASN A 666 27.23 17.31 -10.52
CA ASN A 666 26.93 17.77 -11.87
C ASN A 666 26.25 19.15 -11.80
N TRP A 667 26.92 20.20 -12.29
CA TRP A 667 26.43 21.58 -12.16
C TRP A 667 25.06 21.77 -12.84
N GLY A 668 24.84 21.14 -14.00
CA GLY A 668 23.61 21.28 -14.79
C GLY A 668 22.40 20.57 -14.16
N ILE A 669 22.64 19.70 -13.17
CA ILE A 669 21.62 19.01 -12.40
C ILE A 669 21.40 19.70 -11.05
N ILE A 670 22.47 19.94 -10.27
CA ILE A 670 22.38 20.57 -8.94
C ILE A 670 21.81 21.99 -8.99
N THR A 671 22.21 22.81 -9.97
CA THR A 671 21.62 24.16 -10.14
C THR A 671 20.11 24.11 -10.40
N ARG A 672 19.59 22.97 -10.87
CA ARG A 672 18.17 22.71 -11.12
C ARG A 672 17.50 21.85 -10.04
N SER A 673 18.17 21.64 -8.91
CA SER A 673 17.58 20.96 -7.76
C SER A 673 16.28 21.62 -7.32
N LEU A 674 15.23 20.82 -7.16
CA LEU A 674 13.91 21.26 -6.73
C LEU A 674 13.89 21.60 -5.24
N SER A 675 14.56 20.83 -4.37
CA SER A 675 14.51 21.07 -2.92
C SER A 675 15.31 22.28 -2.46
N MET A 676 16.14 22.88 -3.32
CA MET A 676 16.89 24.09 -3.01
C MET A 676 16.01 25.33 -2.86
N THR A 677 16.40 26.24 -1.95
CA THR A 677 15.83 27.58 -1.85
C THR A 677 16.41 28.52 -2.92
N THR A 678 15.74 29.63 -3.18
CA THR A 678 16.26 30.71 -4.03
C THR A 678 17.54 31.31 -3.44
N ALA A 679 17.66 31.41 -2.12
CA ALA A 679 18.87 31.92 -1.45
C ALA A 679 20.09 31.01 -1.68
N GLU A 680 19.92 29.70 -1.54
CA GLU A 680 21.00 28.72 -1.83
C GLU A 680 21.45 28.78 -3.28
N LYS A 681 20.49 28.92 -4.20
CA LYS A 681 20.76 29.07 -5.64
C LYS A 681 21.45 30.40 -5.94
N GLN A 682 21.05 31.48 -5.29
CA GLN A 682 21.69 32.79 -5.43
C GLN A 682 23.15 32.72 -4.93
N ALA A 683 23.42 31.98 -3.85
CA ALA A 683 24.78 31.75 -3.37
C ALA A 683 25.67 31.04 -4.40
N ILE A 684 25.14 30.08 -5.16
CA ILE A 684 25.88 29.45 -6.28
C ILE A 684 26.19 30.48 -7.38
N ILE A 685 25.21 31.31 -7.74
CA ILE A 685 25.35 32.33 -8.79
C ILE A 685 26.39 33.38 -8.41
N ASP A 686 26.28 33.94 -7.20
CA ASP A 686 27.16 34.99 -6.69
C ASP A 686 28.61 34.49 -6.56
N ASN A 687 28.78 33.20 -6.28
CA ASN A 687 30.08 32.55 -6.12
C ASN A 687 30.45 31.63 -7.30
N TRP A 688 29.90 31.89 -8.49
CA TRP A 688 30.06 31.00 -9.65
C TRP A 688 31.53 30.73 -10.01
N ALA A 689 32.40 31.75 -9.92
CA ALA A 689 33.83 31.61 -10.20
C ALA A 689 34.51 30.54 -9.32
N THR A 690 34.06 30.41 -8.08
CA THR A 690 34.51 29.37 -7.14
C THR A 690 33.89 28.03 -7.53
N TRP A 691 32.56 27.97 -7.57
CA TRP A 691 31.83 26.70 -7.75
C TRP A 691 32.09 26.02 -9.10
N ARG A 692 32.25 26.79 -10.18
CA ARG A 692 32.54 26.23 -11.51
C ARG A 692 33.81 25.37 -11.55
N THR A 693 34.78 25.66 -10.67
CA THR A 693 36.05 24.91 -10.59
C THR A 693 35.96 23.71 -9.67
N ARG A 694 34.93 23.66 -8.82
CA ARG A 694 34.67 22.58 -7.85
C ARG A 694 33.63 21.57 -8.37
N PHE A 695 32.70 21.99 -9.22
CA PHE A 695 31.76 21.08 -9.88
C PHE A 695 32.50 20.04 -10.76
N ARG A 696 31.81 18.93 -11.05
CA ARG A 696 32.35 17.83 -11.87
C ARG A 696 32.83 18.34 -13.22
N ALA A 697 34.13 18.22 -13.51
CA ALA A 697 34.71 18.73 -14.75
C ALA A 697 34.05 18.14 -16.01
N SER A 698 33.64 16.86 -15.97
CA SER A 698 32.96 16.19 -17.09
C SER A 698 31.54 16.71 -17.36
N SER A 699 30.96 17.50 -16.47
CA SER A 699 29.68 18.21 -16.71
C SER A 699 29.86 19.56 -17.41
N SER A 700 31.11 19.95 -17.71
CA SER A 700 31.48 21.14 -18.49
C SER A 700 30.81 22.45 -18.02
N PRO A 701 31.03 22.86 -16.75
CA PRO A 701 30.51 24.13 -16.25
C PRO A 701 31.06 25.33 -17.05
N PRO A 702 30.19 26.26 -17.51
CA PRO A 702 30.63 27.41 -18.29
C PRO A 702 31.53 28.34 -17.48
N VAL A 703 32.36 29.12 -18.18
CA VAL A 703 33.22 30.12 -17.55
C VAL A 703 32.38 31.17 -16.81
N ASN A 704 31.30 31.63 -17.43
CA ASN A 704 30.33 32.57 -16.85
C ASN A 704 28.91 32.03 -17.06
N LEU A 705 28.02 32.23 -16.09
CA LEU A 705 26.59 31.98 -16.28
C LEU A 705 25.97 33.12 -17.10
N SER A 706 25.27 32.79 -18.17
CA SER A 706 24.42 33.74 -18.89
C SER A 706 23.22 34.16 -18.03
N ALA A 707 22.61 35.31 -18.35
CA ALA A 707 21.39 35.76 -17.65
C ALA A 707 20.27 34.71 -17.72
N ALA A 708 20.16 33.98 -18.83
CA ALA A 708 19.20 32.89 -18.98
C ALA A 708 19.51 31.71 -18.04
N GLN A 709 20.79 31.36 -17.85
CA GLN A 709 21.19 30.29 -16.93
C GLN A 709 20.99 30.69 -15.45
N GLN A 710 21.23 31.96 -15.12
CA GLN A 710 20.96 32.48 -13.78
C GLN A 710 19.45 32.43 -13.47
N ALA A 711 18.62 32.91 -14.41
CA ALA A 711 17.17 32.83 -14.28
C ALA A 711 16.67 31.39 -14.20
N ASP A 712 17.20 30.48 -15.04
CA ASP A 712 16.87 29.04 -15.00
C ASP A 712 17.18 28.41 -13.64
N THR A 713 18.37 28.72 -13.11
CA THR A 713 18.82 28.24 -11.79
C THR A 713 17.82 28.65 -10.72
N LEU A 714 17.54 29.96 -10.59
CA LEU A 714 16.61 30.51 -9.59
C LEU A 714 15.18 29.95 -9.75
N ASN A 715 14.70 29.83 -10.98
CA ASN A 715 13.36 29.36 -11.30
C ASN A 715 13.15 27.86 -11.05
N SER A 716 14.19 27.12 -10.67
CA SER A 716 14.08 25.67 -10.40
C SER A 716 13.89 25.33 -8.92
N SER A 717 13.75 26.33 -8.03
CA SER A 717 13.56 26.12 -6.58
C SER A 717 12.13 25.70 -6.22
N TRP A 718 11.96 25.03 -5.08
CA TRP A 718 10.63 24.72 -4.55
C TRP A 718 9.83 26.00 -4.25
N GLU A 719 10.50 27.09 -3.85
CA GLU A 719 9.85 28.38 -3.58
C GLU A 719 9.20 28.97 -4.85
N VAL A 720 9.78 28.69 -6.03
CA VAL A 720 9.21 29.14 -7.31
C VAL A 720 8.27 28.10 -7.91
N ARG A 721 8.56 26.81 -7.73
CA ARG A 721 7.86 25.71 -8.42
C ARG A 721 6.72 25.10 -7.61
N ILE A 722 6.90 24.91 -6.30
CA ILE A 722 5.94 24.24 -5.41
C ILE A 722 5.10 25.26 -4.64
N ALA A 723 5.73 26.28 -4.05
CA ALA A 723 5.04 27.23 -3.18
C ALA A 723 3.79 27.90 -3.80
N PRO A 724 3.76 28.23 -5.12
CA PRO A 724 2.54 28.76 -5.75
C PRO A 724 1.33 27.81 -5.76
N HIS A 725 1.56 26.52 -5.50
CA HIS A 725 0.53 25.49 -5.46
C HIS A 725 0.12 25.10 -4.03
N LEU A 726 0.89 25.50 -3.01
CA LEU A 726 0.53 25.34 -1.60
C LEU A 726 -0.63 26.29 -1.25
N GLY A 727 -1.52 25.87 -0.35
CA GLY A 727 -2.70 26.62 0.09
C GLY A 727 -3.84 26.65 -0.93
N GLN A 728 -3.68 25.98 -2.09
CA GLN A 728 -4.67 25.98 -3.18
C GLN A 728 -5.57 24.75 -3.17
N GLY A 729 -5.47 23.87 -2.17
CA GLY A 729 -6.34 22.68 -2.06
C GLY A 729 -6.16 21.66 -3.17
N ARG A 730 -4.93 21.47 -3.67
CA ARG A 730 -4.60 20.52 -4.76
C ARG A 730 -5.02 19.09 -4.40
N ASP A 731 -5.60 18.37 -5.37
CA ASP A 731 -6.15 17.03 -5.16
C ASP A 731 -5.09 15.92 -5.20
N LEU A 732 -4.00 16.12 -5.95
CA LEU A 732 -2.92 15.15 -6.13
C LEU A 732 -1.56 15.83 -6.39
N TRP A 733 -0.50 15.29 -5.78
CA TRP A 733 0.89 15.64 -6.03
C TRP A 733 1.64 14.45 -6.59
N VAL A 734 2.25 14.61 -7.77
CA VAL A 734 2.97 13.53 -8.47
C VAL A 734 4.48 13.78 -8.40
N PHE A 735 5.22 12.77 -7.93
CA PHE A 735 6.67 12.72 -7.93
C PHE A 735 7.18 11.83 -9.08
N ASP A 736 7.77 12.48 -10.09
CA ASP A 736 8.33 11.86 -11.29
C ASP A 736 9.83 12.23 -11.44
N HIS A 737 10.57 11.91 -10.38
CA HIS A 737 12.00 12.24 -10.18
C HIS A 737 12.82 10.98 -9.88
N GLY A 738 14.15 11.10 -9.91
CA GLY A 738 15.09 10.02 -9.56
C GLY A 738 16.21 9.84 -10.58
N VAL A 739 15.92 9.97 -11.88
CA VAL A 739 16.91 9.69 -12.95
C VAL A 739 18.13 10.64 -12.93
N ASN A 740 17.91 11.91 -12.61
CA ASN A 740 18.99 12.90 -12.50
C ASN A 740 19.66 12.89 -11.12
N ASP A 741 18.95 12.44 -10.08
CA ASP A 741 19.51 12.17 -8.76
C ASP A 741 20.58 11.07 -8.86
N ALA A 742 20.25 9.95 -9.51
CA ALA A 742 21.18 8.86 -9.77
C ALA A 742 22.34 9.30 -10.69
N GLY A 743 22.08 10.22 -11.63
CA GLY A 743 23.11 10.85 -12.46
C GLY A 743 24.07 11.78 -11.70
N THR A 744 23.73 12.17 -10.47
CA THR A 744 24.58 12.99 -9.60
C THR A 744 25.40 12.13 -8.65
N ALA A 745 24.76 11.18 -7.95
CA ALA A 745 25.41 10.12 -7.19
C ALA A 745 24.45 8.91 -7.08
N ASP A 746 24.97 7.69 -7.15
CA ASP A 746 24.19 6.45 -7.07
C ASP A 746 24.05 5.96 -5.62
N ASP A 747 23.59 6.85 -4.75
CA ASP A 747 23.41 6.68 -3.29
C ASP A 747 21.94 6.78 -2.88
N LEU A 748 21.00 6.51 -3.81
CA LEU A 748 19.57 6.76 -3.57
C LEU A 748 18.98 5.85 -2.47
N LEU A 749 19.70 4.78 -2.13
CA LEU A 749 19.39 3.84 -1.06
C LEU A 749 20.12 4.16 0.25
N GLU A 750 20.88 5.25 0.34
CA GLU A 750 21.60 5.62 1.56
C GLU A 750 20.80 6.65 2.40
N GLY A 751 21.04 6.64 3.71
CA GLY A 751 20.40 7.53 4.68
C GLY A 751 19.38 6.83 5.59
N GLU A 752 19.12 7.44 6.75
CA GLU A 752 18.10 7.01 7.71
C GLU A 752 16.69 7.38 7.20
N ASP A 753 15.70 6.57 7.52
CA ASP A 753 14.33 6.71 6.99
C ASP A 753 13.69 8.07 7.35
N ASP A 754 13.96 8.60 8.54
CA ASP A 754 13.43 9.88 9.03
C ASP A 754 14.32 11.09 8.69
N THR A 755 15.35 10.91 7.84
CA THR A 755 16.22 12.03 7.47
C THR A 755 15.47 13.09 6.68
N ARG A 756 15.73 14.37 6.98
CA ARG A 756 15.33 15.54 6.15
C ARG A 756 16.56 16.18 5.50
N ASP A 757 17.64 15.42 5.45
CA ASP A 757 18.86 15.86 4.81
C ASP A 757 18.66 15.96 3.29
N ARG A 758 18.46 17.18 2.79
CA ARG A 758 18.30 17.45 1.37
C ARG A 758 19.52 17.06 0.51
N GLY A 759 20.66 16.73 1.12
CA GLY A 759 21.85 16.23 0.41
C GLY A 759 21.71 14.79 -0.08
N THR A 760 20.67 14.07 0.34
CA THR A 760 20.33 12.72 -0.15
C THR A 760 19.01 12.75 -0.92
N PHE A 761 18.77 11.75 -1.76
CA PHE A 761 17.50 11.63 -2.47
C PHE A 761 16.32 11.39 -1.51
N LEU A 762 16.49 10.50 -0.54
CA LEU A 762 15.48 10.19 0.47
C LEU A 762 15.15 11.42 1.32
N GLY A 763 16.16 12.11 1.86
CA GLY A 763 15.94 13.28 2.71
C GLY A 763 15.37 14.48 1.97
N ALA A 764 15.75 14.69 0.71
CA ALA A 764 15.13 15.70 -0.13
C ALA A 764 13.68 15.39 -0.45
N SER A 765 13.36 14.12 -0.70
CA SER A 765 11.97 13.67 -0.91
C SER A 765 11.13 13.89 0.35
N ASN A 766 11.62 13.43 1.51
CA ASN A 766 10.97 13.62 2.81
C ASN A 766 10.71 15.10 3.10
N TYR A 767 11.69 15.98 2.88
CA TYR A 767 11.53 17.42 3.06
C TYR A 767 10.42 18.01 2.19
N LEU A 768 10.36 17.64 0.90
CA LEU A 768 9.33 18.13 0.00
C LEU A 768 7.94 17.58 0.33
N ILE A 769 7.86 16.33 0.78
CA ILE A 769 6.61 15.72 1.27
C ILE A 769 6.14 16.43 2.54
N ASP A 770 7.06 16.74 3.48
CA ASP A 770 6.75 17.52 4.67
C ASP A 770 6.17 18.89 4.30
N LEU A 771 6.72 19.59 3.28
CA LEU A 771 6.13 20.86 2.80
C LEU A 771 4.68 20.69 2.33
N ILE A 772 4.40 19.63 1.56
CA ILE A 772 3.08 19.35 1.01
C ILE A 772 2.09 18.97 2.13
N LEU A 773 2.50 18.10 3.06
CA LEU A 773 1.63 17.59 4.12
C LEU A 773 1.44 18.60 5.26
N ASN A 774 2.41 19.48 5.50
CA ASN A 774 2.24 20.60 6.44
C ASN A 774 1.23 21.63 5.91
N ASP A 775 1.17 21.84 4.59
CA ASP A 775 0.14 22.66 3.95
C ASP A 775 -1.23 21.97 3.97
N ASN A 776 -1.28 20.70 3.57
CA ASN A 776 -2.49 19.90 3.57
C ASN A 776 -2.18 18.46 4.01
N PRO A 777 -2.50 18.09 5.27
CA PRO A 777 -2.26 16.74 5.78
C PRO A 777 -3.04 15.64 5.05
N ARG A 778 -4.05 16.02 4.25
CA ARG A 778 -4.87 15.11 3.41
C ARG A 778 -4.44 15.12 1.95
N ALA A 779 -3.35 15.80 1.59
CA ALA A 779 -2.86 15.81 0.23
C ALA A 779 -2.56 14.37 -0.23
N ARG A 780 -3.10 13.98 -1.39
CA ARG A 780 -2.70 12.72 -2.01
C ARG A 780 -1.35 12.89 -2.68
N ILE A 781 -0.47 11.92 -2.48
CA ILE A 781 0.86 11.88 -3.07
C ILE A 781 0.99 10.58 -3.86
N PHE A 782 1.57 10.68 -5.04
CA PHE A 782 1.73 9.58 -5.99
C PHE A 782 3.12 9.60 -6.59
N PHE A 783 3.76 8.44 -6.65
CA PHE A 783 5.09 8.29 -7.24
C PHE A 783 4.99 7.63 -8.61
N ILE A 784 5.93 7.97 -9.50
CA ILE A 784 6.12 7.29 -10.77
C ILE A 784 7.49 6.65 -10.75
N GLY A 785 7.49 5.32 -10.81
CA GLY A 785 8.71 4.55 -11.04
C GLY A 785 9.24 4.84 -12.44
N HIS A 786 10.55 4.96 -12.57
CA HIS A 786 11.16 5.06 -13.90
C HIS A 786 10.81 3.84 -14.75
N TYR A 787 10.80 3.97 -16.07
CA TYR A 787 10.35 2.91 -16.99
C TYR A 787 11.38 1.79 -17.24
N THR A 788 12.56 1.85 -16.60
CA THR A 788 13.54 0.76 -16.58
C THR A 788 14.09 0.57 -15.17
N ASP A 789 14.17 -0.68 -14.73
CA ASP A 789 14.78 -1.11 -13.47
C ASP A 789 16.11 -1.86 -13.65
N ASP A 790 16.53 -2.07 -14.90
CA ASP A 790 17.71 -2.83 -15.28
C ASP A 790 18.90 -1.94 -15.74
N ASP A 791 18.80 -0.62 -15.57
CA ASP A 791 19.89 0.30 -15.91
C ASP A 791 21.07 0.11 -14.93
N PHE A 792 22.11 -0.61 -15.37
CA PHE A 792 23.34 -0.83 -14.59
C PHE A 792 24.05 0.46 -14.17
N VAL A 793 23.81 1.59 -14.85
CA VAL A 793 24.41 2.89 -14.52
C VAL A 793 23.61 3.61 -13.42
N ARG A 794 22.36 3.21 -13.19
CA ARG A 794 21.42 3.83 -12.23
C ARG A 794 20.67 2.76 -11.43
N ALA A 795 21.39 1.74 -10.98
CA ALA A 795 20.80 0.55 -10.38
C ALA A 795 19.99 0.87 -9.11
N SER A 796 20.32 1.95 -8.39
CA SER A 796 19.60 2.35 -7.18
C SER A 796 18.34 3.19 -7.43
N MET A 797 18.04 3.57 -8.68
CA MET A 797 16.95 4.49 -9.01
C MET A 797 15.55 3.96 -8.66
N VAL A 798 15.12 2.86 -9.28
CA VAL A 798 13.81 2.26 -8.98
C VAL A 798 13.72 1.81 -7.53
N PRO A 799 14.74 1.12 -6.96
CA PRO A 799 14.76 0.81 -5.53
C PRO A 799 14.61 2.04 -4.61
N GLY A 800 15.27 3.15 -4.93
CA GLY A 800 15.17 4.40 -4.17
C GLY A 800 13.77 5.03 -4.27
N GLN A 801 13.17 5.05 -5.47
CA GLN A 801 11.80 5.52 -5.68
C GLN A 801 10.79 4.68 -4.87
N LYS A 802 10.94 3.34 -4.88
CA LYS A 802 10.14 2.41 -4.06
C LYS A 802 10.30 2.70 -2.58
N ARG A 803 11.54 2.82 -2.10
CA ARG A 803 11.83 3.08 -0.67
C ARG A 803 11.11 4.32 -0.15
N VAL A 804 11.13 5.42 -0.90
CA VAL A 804 10.41 6.65 -0.50
C VAL A 804 8.89 6.41 -0.49
N ALA A 805 8.35 5.76 -1.52
CA ALA A 805 6.92 5.47 -1.61
C ALA A 805 6.45 4.57 -0.44
N ASP A 806 7.18 3.51 -0.16
CA ASP A 806 6.91 2.55 0.92
C ASP A 806 6.98 3.23 2.29
N LEU A 807 8.02 4.03 2.54
CA LEU A 807 8.21 4.76 3.79
C LEU A 807 7.01 5.64 4.14
N TRP A 808 6.43 6.31 3.15
CA TRP A 808 5.30 7.22 3.34
C TRP A 808 3.94 6.55 3.16
N GLY A 809 3.90 5.24 2.87
CA GLY A 809 2.67 4.51 2.54
C GLY A 809 1.92 5.18 1.39
N ARG A 810 2.63 5.43 0.28
CA ARG A 810 2.10 6.12 -0.90
C ARG A 810 2.21 5.25 -2.15
N PRO A 811 1.22 5.28 -3.05
CA PRO A 811 1.24 4.49 -4.27
C PRO A 811 2.37 4.91 -5.22
N ILE A 812 2.96 3.93 -5.91
CA ILE A 812 3.92 4.12 -7.01
C ILE A 812 3.40 3.42 -8.28
N CYS A 813 3.46 4.10 -9.43
CA CYS A 813 3.20 3.46 -10.73
C CYS A 813 4.47 2.75 -11.22
N PRO A 814 4.44 1.41 -11.43
CA PRO A 814 5.62 0.67 -11.81
C PRO A 814 5.80 0.65 -13.33
N LEU A 815 6.21 1.77 -13.94
CA LEU A 815 6.42 1.81 -15.38
C LEU A 815 7.47 0.80 -15.86
N TYR A 816 8.48 0.50 -15.03
CA TYR A 816 9.51 -0.51 -15.29
C TYR A 816 8.94 -1.93 -15.50
N GLU A 817 7.83 -2.28 -14.86
CA GLU A 817 7.14 -3.55 -15.08
C GLU A 817 6.09 -3.47 -16.19
N THR A 818 5.48 -2.29 -16.36
CA THR A 818 4.31 -2.12 -17.22
C THR A 818 4.66 -1.98 -18.70
N LEU A 819 5.78 -1.32 -19.03
CA LEU A 819 6.11 -0.97 -20.40
C LEU A 819 6.97 -2.02 -21.12
N GLY A 820 7.65 -2.87 -20.35
CA GLY A 820 8.60 -3.86 -20.87
C GLY A 820 9.86 -3.24 -21.51
N TRP A 821 10.12 -1.97 -21.21
CA TRP A 821 11.29 -1.23 -21.65
C TRP A 821 12.50 -1.67 -20.84
N SER A 822 13.68 -1.66 -21.45
CA SER A 822 14.88 -2.29 -20.91
C SER A 822 16.13 -1.74 -21.56
N ARG A 823 17.18 -1.54 -20.75
CA ARG A 823 18.54 -1.20 -21.19
C ARG A 823 19.44 -2.42 -21.37
N VAL A 824 19.06 -3.58 -20.82
CA VAL A 824 19.90 -4.79 -20.84
C VAL A 824 19.45 -5.79 -21.90
N ARG A 825 18.15 -5.80 -22.20
CA ARG A 825 17.58 -6.68 -23.23
C ARG A 825 17.68 -5.99 -24.58
N SER A 826 18.21 -6.71 -25.55
CA SER A 826 18.32 -6.24 -26.93
C SER A 826 17.48 -7.08 -27.88
N VAL A 827 17.09 -6.47 -28.99
CA VAL A 827 16.43 -7.15 -30.12
C VAL A 827 17.25 -6.92 -31.38
N THR A 828 17.36 -7.97 -32.20
CA THR A 828 17.91 -7.85 -33.56
C THR A 828 16.77 -7.55 -34.52
N THR A 829 16.87 -6.44 -35.25
CA THR A 829 15.80 -5.93 -36.12
C THR A 829 16.36 -5.21 -37.34
N GLU A 830 15.55 -5.11 -38.40
CA GLU A 830 15.80 -4.22 -39.55
C GLU A 830 15.15 -2.84 -39.37
N GLY A 831 14.44 -2.63 -38.26
CA GLY A 831 13.83 -1.34 -37.95
C GLY A 831 14.88 -0.28 -37.61
N TYR A 832 14.56 0.99 -37.87
CA TYR A 832 15.47 2.13 -37.65
C TYR A 832 14.69 3.42 -37.37
N TRP A 833 15.36 4.40 -36.75
CA TRP A 833 14.79 5.74 -36.59
C TRP A 833 15.01 6.60 -37.83
N GLN A 834 13.93 7.06 -38.43
CA GLN A 834 13.98 8.13 -39.43
C GLN A 834 14.09 9.48 -38.71
N MET A 835 15.32 9.95 -38.53
CA MET A 835 15.63 11.15 -37.73
C MET A 835 15.33 12.46 -38.47
N THR A 836 14.77 13.43 -37.74
CA THR A 836 14.69 14.85 -38.08
C THR A 836 15.22 15.66 -36.90
N GLY A 837 16.43 16.21 -37.03
CA GLY A 837 17.14 16.83 -35.90
C GLY A 837 17.39 15.81 -34.79
N ASN A 838 16.97 16.14 -33.56
CA ASN A 838 17.12 15.26 -32.41
C ASN A 838 15.83 14.48 -32.09
N THR A 839 14.95 14.26 -33.07
CA THR A 839 13.69 13.50 -32.92
C THR A 839 13.56 12.56 -34.11
N GLY A 840 12.72 11.52 -34.02
CA GLY A 840 12.54 10.61 -35.14
C GLY A 840 11.22 9.85 -35.12
N ILE A 841 10.90 9.18 -36.23
CA ILE A 841 9.80 8.23 -36.33
C ILE A 841 10.39 6.84 -36.50
N TRP A 842 9.92 5.87 -35.73
CA TRP A 842 10.38 4.49 -35.83
C TRP A 842 9.83 3.83 -37.10
N MET A 843 10.74 3.33 -37.94
CA MET A 843 10.42 2.54 -39.13
C MET A 843 10.63 1.06 -38.79
N PRO A 844 9.61 0.20 -38.83
CA PRO A 844 9.73 -1.19 -38.37
C PRO A 844 10.58 -2.08 -39.29
N SER A 845 10.86 -1.65 -40.52
CA SER A 845 11.67 -2.38 -41.50
C SER A 845 12.31 -1.45 -42.53
N GLY A 846 13.24 -1.99 -43.32
CA GLY A 846 13.91 -1.28 -44.42
C GLY A 846 15.25 -0.64 -44.07
N GLY A 847 15.71 -0.78 -42.82
CA GLY A 847 17.07 -0.46 -42.40
C GLY A 847 18.03 -1.64 -42.56
N SER A 848 19.30 -1.44 -42.24
CA SER A 848 20.26 -2.53 -42.07
C SER A 848 19.95 -3.31 -40.79
N ILE A 849 20.16 -4.63 -40.80
CA ILE A 849 20.08 -5.46 -39.59
C ILE A 849 21.00 -4.85 -38.52
N GLN A 850 20.43 -4.56 -37.36
CA GLN A 850 21.12 -4.01 -36.20
C GLN A 850 20.57 -4.62 -34.92
N THR A 851 21.34 -4.53 -33.85
CA THR A 851 20.94 -4.93 -32.50
C THR A 851 20.78 -3.67 -31.67
N LEU A 852 19.58 -3.47 -31.12
CA LEU A 852 19.22 -2.30 -30.32
C LEU A 852 18.73 -2.75 -28.93
N GLU A 853 19.04 -1.98 -27.90
CA GLU A 853 18.37 -2.08 -26.60
C GLU A 853 16.86 -1.88 -26.78
N MET A 854 16.03 -2.49 -25.93
CA MET A 854 14.58 -2.31 -26.03
C MET A 854 14.19 -0.83 -25.92
N ASN A 855 14.86 -0.05 -25.07
CA ASN A 855 14.67 1.40 -25.00
C ASN A 855 14.93 2.10 -26.33
N GLU A 856 15.99 1.72 -27.05
CA GLU A 856 16.37 2.32 -28.33
C GLU A 856 15.37 1.99 -29.44
N VAL A 857 14.51 0.98 -29.28
CA VAL A 857 13.37 0.73 -30.19
C VAL A 857 12.22 1.70 -29.93
N TRP A 858 12.06 2.17 -28.69
CA TRP A 858 10.97 3.05 -28.28
C TRP A 858 11.33 4.54 -28.34
N MET A 859 12.60 4.88 -28.14
CA MET A 859 13.06 6.27 -28.17
C MET A 859 14.46 6.40 -28.78
N PRO A 860 14.69 7.35 -29.72
CA PRO A 860 15.94 7.47 -30.46
C PRO A 860 17.20 7.66 -29.61
N ASP A 861 17.09 8.31 -28.46
CA ASP A 861 18.22 8.57 -27.55
C ASP A 861 18.26 7.61 -26.35
N GLY A 862 17.38 6.60 -26.34
CA GLY A 862 17.23 5.63 -25.26
C GLY A 862 16.81 6.22 -23.90
N LEU A 863 16.42 7.50 -23.81
CA LEU A 863 16.06 8.16 -22.54
C LEU A 863 14.82 9.06 -22.58
N HIS A 864 14.48 9.70 -23.69
CA HIS A 864 13.39 10.67 -23.72
C HIS A 864 12.27 10.19 -24.64
N PRO A 865 11.13 9.73 -24.10
CA PRO A 865 9.98 9.27 -24.88
C PRO A 865 9.45 10.33 -25.86
N ASP A 866 9.59 11.62 -25.52
CA ASP A 866 9.15 12.73 -26.37
C ASP A 866 9.99 12.89 -27.65
N ARG A 867 11.10 12.17 -27.79
CA ARG A 867 11.95 12.10 -28.99
C ARG A 867 11.33 11.24 -30.10
N ASP A 868 10.42 10.34 -29.75
CA ASP A 868 9.56 9.66 -30.72
C ASP A 868 8.50 10.66 -31.20
N ALA A 869 8.74 11.22 -32.39
CA ALA A 869 7.87 12.23 -32.99
C ALA A 869 6.49 11.68 -33.37
N SER A 870 6.30 10.35 -33.41
CA SER A 870 4.97 9.76 -33.58
C SER A 870 4.10 9.85 -32.33
N GLY A 871 4.72 10.08 -31.17
CA GLY A 871 4.06 10.08 -29.86
C GLY A 871 3.73 8.68 -29.33
N THR A 872 4.11 7.60 -30.01
CA THR A 872 3.79 6.23 -29.60
C THR A 872 4.37 5.90 -28.23
N ALA A 873 5.63 6.26 -27.99
CA ALA A 873 6.27 6.05 -26.68
C ALA A 873 5.59 6.84 -25.56
N VAL A 874 5.25 8.10 -25.82
CA VAL A 874 4.51 8.98 -24.88
C VAL A 874 3.12 8.41 -24.58
N ASN A 875 2.37 8.00 -25.61
CA ASN A 875 1.02 7.46 -25.45
C ASN A 875 1.01 6.18 -24.61
N ARG A 876 2.02 5.30 -24.75
CA ARG A 876 2.15 4.13 -23.89
C ARG A 876 2.30 4.48 -22.41
N ILE A 877 3.08 5.51 -22.11
CA ILE A 877 3.22 6.03 -20.74
C ILE A 877 1.87 6.60 -20.26
N VAL A 878 1.18 7.38 -21.10
CA VAL A 878 -0.13 7.95 -20.79
C VAL A 878 -1.14 6.85 -20.46
N ASP A 879 -1.24 5.82 -21.31
CA ASP A 879 -2.18 4.70 -21.12
C ASP A 879 -1.93 3.97 -19.80
N ALA A 880 -0.66 3.68 -19.48
CA ALA A 880 -0.28 3.04 -18.23
C ALA A 880 -0.64 3.91 -17.01
N LEU A 881 -0.33 5.21 -17.06
CA LEU A 881 -0.58 6.14 -15.95
C LEU A 881 -2.08 6.40 -15.75
N VAL A 882 -2.86 6.54 -16.83
CA VAL A 882 -4.32 6.72 -16.76
C VAL A 882 -4.98 5.48 -16.16
N ALA A 883 -4.60 4.29 -16.61
CA ALA A 883 -5.10 3.04 -16.05
C ALA A 883 -4.79 2.95 -14.54
N TRP A 884 -3.55 3.28 -14.17
CA TRP A 884 -3.09 3.20 -12.79
C TRP A 884 -3.76 4.22 -11.87
N LEU A 885 -3.84 5.49 -12.28
CA LEU A 885 -4.51 6.55 -11.53
C LEU A 885 -6.00 6.24 -11.34
N ASN A 886 -6.65 5.65 -12.34
CA ASN A 886 -8.05 5.29 -12.21
C ASN A 886 -8.34 4.17 -11.20
N VAL A 887 -7.36 3.30 -10.91
CA VAL A 887 -7.50 2.25 -9.89
C VAL A 887 -7.02 2.67 -8.50
N THR A 888 -6.15 3.69 -8.40
CA THR A 888 -5.52 4.16 -7.14
C THR A 888 -6.24 5.33 -6.44
N ARG A 889 -7.58 5.38 -6.51
CA ARG A 889 -8.42 6.50 -6.01
C ARG A 889 -8.48 6.66 -4.48
#